data_AF-A0AAW3AI62-F1
#
_entry.id   AF-A0AAW3AI62-F1
#
_cell.length_a   1.000
_cell.length_b   1.000
_cell.length_c   1.000
_cell.angle_alpha   90.00
_cell.angle_beta   90.00
_cell.angle_gamma   90.00
#
_symmetry.space_group_name_H-M   'P 1'
#
loop_
_entity.id
_entity.type
_entity.pdbx_description
1 polymer ?
#
loop_
_entity_poly.entity_id
_entity_poly.type
_entity_poly.pdbx_seq_one_letter_code
_entity_poly.pdbx_strand_id
1 'polypeptide(L)'
;MSLQGTPQGEYIVILDAGSQYGKVIDRKVRELRVETKILPLDTPAEKLCNDTKLMGVIISGGPTSVKDETALAYDKAIFAMRKPVLGICYGMQMLTALYGGEVCRGRVREDGQDSIQIDTSSPIFAGMDSTETVLLTHGDSITDTGTELKVIARSSAGIIAAVQHQSLPLFGVQFHPEVALTVSGETIFKNFLKLCRCKFSFTMEDREAVALRLIRERTSNGQKVLCLVSGGVDSTVCAMLLLKALGPERVVCIHIDHGFMRLHESAQVVEALNAAGVRVHLVKAQDDFATASTAMTAKRGRAAYTTNKLCETTDPEEKRNIIGNTFMSVCDRVVKELQLDVENLLLAQGTLRPDLIESGSKYASANADAIKTHHNDTAVARVLRDAGRIIEPLCDYHKDEVRDLGVRLGIPRHLIERQPFPGPGLAIRTLCTDGTPFRDANFADTEATVKRLCMGDDASFAEVAAFVQSVALSACILPVRTVGVQGDRRTYAYASALSMQTFPTTEQWLALMQLAKAIPKTAHAVNRVVFMFGPPQSESPSSVTRTYLTTDVLDKIRVADDKVNGILMKHQLVRSLSQVPIVLIPVGFDKAGCYSVIVRTFLTNDFMTGIPATPGSAFMPLTVLEEIVSELEKLEFVSRVMYDLTAKPPGTTEWE
;
A
#
# COMPACT_ATOMS: atom_id res chain seq x y z
N MET A 1 26.45 -2.71 -6.08
CA MET A 1 27.29 -3.69 -5.36
C MET A 1 26.49 -4.20 -4.17
N SER A 2 26.15 -5.49 -4.18
CA SER A 2 25.23 -6.11 -3.22
C SER A 2 25.86 -6.18 -1.82
N LEU A 3 25.20 -5.58 -0.83
CA LEU A 3 25.53 -5.71 0.60
C LEU A 3 25.24 -7.10 1.19
N GLN A 4 25.06 -8.14 0.36
CA GLN A 4 24.96 -9.52 0.83
C GLN A 4 26.34 -10.15 0.71
N GLY A 5 27.02 -10.26 1.86
CA GLY A 5 28.25 -11.04 1.99
C GLY A 5 28.04 -12.49 1.50
N THR A 6 29.13 -13.18 1.22
CA THR A 6 29.10 -14.59 0.83
C THR A 6 28.41 -15.43 1.91
N PRO A 7 27.38 -16.26 1.58
CA PRO A 7 26.69 -17.07 2.56
C PRO A 7 27.69 -17.92 3.36
N GLN A 8 27.65 -17.76 4.69
CA GLN A 8 28.54 -18.52 5.56
C GLN A 8 28.05 -19.97 5.64
N GLY A 9 26.73 -20.20 5.59
CA GLY A 9 26.08 -21.52 5.68
C GLY A 9 25.37 -21.99 4.42
N GLU A 10 24.52 -23.00 4.59
CA GLU A 10 23.58 -23.49 3.58
C GLU A 10 22.50 -22.44 3.29
N TYR A 11 22.03 -22.36 2.04
CA TYR A 11 21.09 -21.31 1.66
C TYR A 11 20.13 -21.73 0.54
N ILE A 12 19.05 -20.97 0.40
CA ILE A 12 18.08 -21.06 -0.70
C ILE A 12 18.27 -19.88 -1.64
N VAL A 13 18.19 -20.14 -2.95
CA VAL A 13 18.16 -19.06 -3.95
C VAL A 13 16.72 -18.71 -4.27
N ILE A 14 16.43 -17.41 -4.31
CA ILE A 14 15.18 -16.87 -4.82
C ILE A 14 15.49 -16.20 -6.16
N LEU A 15 14.99 -16.77 -7.24
CA LEU A 15 15.07 -16.18 -8.58
C LEU A 15 13.85 -15.26 -8.76
N ASP A 16 14.11 -13.96 -8.76
CA ASP A 16 13.05 -12.95 -8.85
C ASP A 16 12.70 -12.68 -10.33
N ALA A 17 11.50 -13.09 -10.72
CA ALA A 17 10.92 -12.84 -12.04
C ALA A 17 10.26 -11.45 -12.16
N GLY A 18 10.62 -10.51 -11.29
CA GLY A 18 10.12 -9.14 -11.31
C GLY A 18 8.82 -8.96 -10.53
N SER A 19 8.51 -9.87 -9.59
CA SER A 19 7.40 -9.64 -8.68
C SER A 19 7.79 -8.71 -7.55
N GLN A 20 6.80 -8.01 -7.00
CA GLN A 20 6.91 -7.34 -5.70
C GLN A 20 7.20 -8.31 -4.53
N TYR A 21 7.14 -9.63 -4.74
CA TYR A 21 7.11 -10.64 -3.69
C TYR A 21 8.45 -11.33 -3.40
N GLY A 22 9.50 -11.15 -4.20
CA GLY A 22 10.80 -11.81 -4.00
C GLY A 22 11.37 -11.64 -2.58
N LYS A 23 11.17 -10.47 -1.97
CA LYS A 23 11.57 -10.21 -0.56
C LYS A 23 10.61 -10.74 0.48
N VAL A 24 9.33 -10.86 0.15
CA VAL A 24 8.35 -11.47 1.06
C VAL A 24 8.67 -12.95 1.20
N ILE A 25 9.06 -13.61 0.10
CA ILE A 25 9.60 -14.96 0.10
C ILE A 25 10.91 -15.03 0.92
N ASP A 26 11.85 -14.12 0.69
CA ASP A 26 13.12 -14.03 1.45
C ASP A 26 12.85 -13.96 2.96
N ARG A 27 11.95 -13.08 3.37
CA ARG A 27 11.52 -12.93 4.75
C ARG A 27 10.92 -14.24 5.29
N LYS A 28 9.94 -14.84 4.60
CA LYS A 28 9.26 -16.06 5.06
C LYS A 28 10.23 -17.23 5.27
N VAL A 29 11.22 -17.37 4.38
CA VAL A 29 12.24 -18.40 4.51
C VAL A 29 13.22 -18.08 5.65
N ARG A 30 13.62 -16.82 5.82
CA ARG A 30 14.48 -16.38 6.93
C ARG A 30 13.79 -16.51 8.30
N GLU A 31 12.48 -16.23 8.39
CA GLU A 31 11.66 -16.45 9.61
C GLU A 31 11.70 -17.92 10.04
N LEU A 32 11.78 -18.83 9.06
CA LEU A 32 12.02 -20.25 9.25
C LEU A 32 13.51 -20.60 9.48
N ARG A 33 14.37 -19.64 9.83
CA ARG A 33 15.79 -19.85 10.17
C ARG A 33 16.61 -20.51 9.06
N VAL A 34 16.34 -20.15 7.80
CA VAL A 34 17.15 -20.56 6.65
C VAL A 34 17.71 -19.33 5.93
N GLU A 35 19.00 -19.35 5.58
CA GLU A 35 19.64 -18.27 4.84
C GLU A 35 19.14 -18.24 3.39
N THR A 36 18.98 -17.05 2.83
CA THR A 36 18.50 -16.85 1.46
C THR A 36 19.39 -15.89 0.68
N LYS A 37 19.37 -16.04 -0.65
CA LYS A 37 19.99 -15.12 -1.59
C LYS A 37 19.03 -14.83 -2.74
N ILE A 38 18.74 -13.55 -2.96
CA ILE A 38 17.91 -13.12 -4.09
C ILE A 38 18.83 -12.88 -5.29
N LEU A 39 18.52 -13.51 -6.42
CA LEU A 39 19.27 -13.39 -7.66
C LEU A 39 18.32 -13.07 -8.84
N PRO A 40 18.82 -12.41 -9.90
CA PRO A 40 18.06 -12.21 -11.13
C PRO A 40 17.61 -13.53 -11.77
N LEU A 41 16.43 -13.55 -12.41
CA LEU A 41 15.89 -14.73 -13.08
C LEU A 41 16.81 -15.31 -14.18
N ASP A 42 17.58 -14.45 -14.85
CA ASP A 42 18.53 -14.82 -15.91
C ASP A 42 19.85 -15.40 -15.38
N THR A 43 19.95 -15.67 -14.07
CA THR A 43 21.12 -16.29 -13.47
C THR A 43 21.41 -17.66 -14.11
N PRO A 44 22.61 -17.89 -14.68
CA PRO A 44 22.95 -19.16 -15.32
C PRO A 44 22.85 -20.34 -14.36
N ALA A 45 22.22 -21.43 -14.79
CA ALA A 45 22.04 -22.63 -13.98
C ALA A 45 23.39 -23.24 -13.56
N GLU A 46 24.43 -23.10 -14.38
CA GLU A 46 25.79 -23.55 -14.07
C GLU A 46 26.31 -22.97 -12.75
N LYS A 47 26.05 -21.68 -12.48
CA LYS A 47 26.45 -21.02 -11.23
C LYS A 47 25.75 -21.60 -10.00
N LEU A 48 24.54 -22.15 -10.19
CA LEU A 48 23.71 -22.71 -9.13
C LEU A 48 23.98 -24.21 -8.93
N CYS A 49 24.22 -24.95 -10.02
CA CYS A 49 24.51 -26.37 -10.02
C CYS A 49 25.76 -26.70 -9.19
N ASN A 50 26.82 -25.91 -9.39
CA ASN A 50 28.13 -26.18 -8.80
C ASN A 50 28.24 -25.75 -7.33
N ASP A 51 27.25 -25.02 -6.80
CA ASP A 51 27.28 -24.56 -5.41
C ASP A 51 26.78 -25.66 -4.46
N THR A 52 27.68 -26.24 -3.65
CA THR A 52 27.33 -27.30 -2.69
C THR A 52 26.55 -26.79 -1.48
N LYS A 53 26.53 -25.48 -1.22
CA LYS A 53 25.77 -24.86 -0.12
C LYS A 53 24.33 -24.52 -0.53
N LEU A 54 24.04 -24.46 -1.83
CA LEU A 54 22.69 -24.23 -2.33
C LEU A 54 21.82 -25.49 -2.15
N MET A 55 20.76 -25.36 -1.36
CA MET A 55 19.87 -26.49 -1.00
C MET A 55 18.63 -26.61 -1.90
N GLY A 56 18.20 -25.51 -2.53
CA GLY A 56 17.01 -25.47 -3.38
C GLY A 56 16.76 -24.08 -3.96
N VAL A 57 15.80 -24.00 -4.88
CA VAL A 57 15.47 -22.75 -5.61
C VAL A 57 13.99 -22.44 -5.51
N ILE A 58 13.67 -21.18 -5.25
CA ILE A 58 12.30 -20.65 -5.35
C ILE A 58 12.27 -19.66 -6.51
N ILE A 59 11.31 -19.80 -7.42
CA ILE A 59 11.09 -18.88 -8.54
C ILE A 59 9.83 -18.09 -8.22
N SER A 60 9.94 -16.77 -8.14
CA SER A 60 8.81 -15.90 -7.79
C SER A 60 7.80 -15.75 -8.92
N GLY A 61 6.69 -15.07 -8.62
CA GLY A 61 5.79 -14.56 -9.66
C GLY A 61 6.45 -13.45 -10.52
N GLY A 62 5.73 -13.02 -11.55
CA GLY A 62 6.10 -11.91 -12.43
C GLY A 62 4.83 -11.28 -13.04
N PRO A 63 4.88 -10.01 -13.51
CA PRO A 63 3.71 -9.30 -14.02
C PRO A 63 3.34 -9.66 -15.47
N THR A 64 4.20 -10.38 -16.19
CA THR A 64 4.07 -10.67 -17.61
C THR A 64 3.54 -12.08 -17.86
N SER A 65 2.97 -12.34 -19.04
CA SER A 65 2.66 -13.71 -19.47
C SER A 65 3.93 -14.42 -19.92
N VAL A 66 4.04 -15.73 -19.65
CA VAL A 66 5.14 -16.56 -20.15
C VAL A 66 5.16 -16.63 -21.69
N LYS A 67 4.03 -16.34 -22.35
CA LYS A 67 3.89 -16.36 -23.80
C LYS A 67 4.13 -15.00 -24.48
N ASP A 68 4.30 -13.91 -23.74
CA ASP A 68 4.54 -12.60 -24.35
C ASP A 68 5.94 -12.57 -25.01
N GLU A 69 6.09 -11.86 -26.14
CA GLU A 69 7.40 -11.69 -26.82
C GLU A 69 8.45 -11.02 -25.93
N THR A 70 8.01 -10.33 -24.87
CA THR A 70 8.82 -9.68 -23.84
C THR A 70 9.04 -10.54 -22.59
N ALA A 71 8.71 -11.83 -22.63
CA ALA A 71 8.93 -12.75 -21.52
C ALA A 71 10.39 -12.73 -21.06
N LEU A 72 10.60 -12.79 -19.74
CA LEU A 72 11.93 -12.70 -19.16
C LEU A 72 12.77 -13.91 -19.58
N ALA A 73 13.99 -13.65 -20.06
CA ALA A 73 14.94 -14.70 -20.37
C ALA A 73 15.33 -15.46 -19.10
N TYR A 74 15.36 -16.79 -19.16
CA TYR A 74 15.80 -17.65 -18.07
C TYR A 74 16.51 -18.90 -18.61
N ASP A 75 17.39 -19.47 -17.80
CA ASP A 75 18.09 -20.72 -18.14
C ASP A 75 17.20 -21.93 -17.80
N LYS A 76 16.72 -22.65 -18.82
CA LYS A 76 15.85 -23.84 -18.63
C LYS A 76 16.53 -24.94 -17.81
N ALA A 77 17.87 -24.99 -17.77
CA ALA A 77 18.60 -25.98 -17.00
C ALA A 77 18.35 -25.86 -15.48
N ILE A 78 17.77 -24.75 -14.99
CA ILE A 78 17.40 -24.61 -13.58
C ILE A 78 16.44 -25.71 -13.10
N PHE A 79 15.55 -26.20 -13.97
CA PHE A 79 14.60 -27.26 -13.65
C PHE A 79 15.19 -28.67 -13.80
N ALA A 80 16.38 -28.78 -14.40
CA ALA A 80 17.14 -30.04 -14.51
C ALA A 80 18.18 -30.21 -13.39
N MET A 81 18.38 -29.18 -12.56
CA MET A 81 19.21 -29.26 -11.37
C MET A 81 18.52 -30.24 -10.42
N ARG A 82 19.20 -31.32 -10.01
CA ARG A 82 18.65 -32.35 -9.09
C ARG A 82 18.37 -31.84 -7.66
N LYS A 83 18.15 -30.54 -7.49
CA LYS A 83 17.79 -29.83 -6.26
C LYS A 83 16.31 -29.45 -6.33
N PRO A 84 15.59 -29.40 -5.21
CA PRO A 84 14.18 -29.03 -5.24
C PRO A 84 13.94 -27.62 -5.78
N VAL A 85 12.88 -27.46 -6.57
CA VAL A 85 12.44 -26.18 -7.13
C VAL A 85 10.97 -25.94 -6.80
N LEU A 86 10.66 -24.76 -6.26
CA LEU A 86 9.29 -24.28 -6.04
C LEU A 86 9.01 -23.07 -6.96
N GLY A 87 8.12 -23.25 -7.92
CA GLY A 87 7.62 -22.17 -8.77
C GLY A 87 6.34 -21.55 -8.21
N ILE A 88 6.32 -20.24 -7.99
CA ILE A 88 5.15 -19.51 -7.52
C ILE A 88 4.58 -18.67 -8.67
N CYS A 89 3.30 -18.83 -8.97
CA CYS A 89 2.57 -18.15 -10.04
C CYS A 89 3.30 -18.25 -11.40
N TYR A 90 4.00 -17.20 -11.85
CA TYR A 90 4.84 -17.23 -13.05
C TYR A 90 5.84 -18.40 -13.05
N GLY A 91 6.46 -18.72 -11.90
CA GLY A 91 7.36 -19.86 -11.78
C GLY A 91 6.67 -21.22 -12.04
N MET A 92 5.40 -21.37 -11.65
CA MET A 92 4.60 -22.57 -11.96
C MET A 92 4.26 -22.64 -13.46
N GLN A 93 3.98 -21.50 -14.09
CA GLN A 93 3.71 -21.42 -15.53
C GLN A 93 4.97 -21.75 -16.34
N MET A 94 6.15 -21.27 -15.92
CA MET A 94 7.44 -21.63 -16.52
C MET A 94 7.69 -23.14 -16.45
N LEU A 95 7.46 -23.75 -15.27
CA LEU A 95 7.58 -25.19 -15.06
C LEU A 95 6.64 -25.95 -16.01
N THR A 96 5.39 -25.51 -16.10
CA THR A 96 4.37 -26.16 -16.94
C THR A 96 4.70 -26.08 -18.43
N ALA A 97 5.10 -24.89 -18.91
CA ALA A 97 5.49 -24.68 -20.29
C ALA A 97 6.74 -25.50 -20.68
N LEU A 98 7.70 -25.69 -19.75
CA LEU A 98 8.89 -26.49 -19.99
C LEU A 98 8.56 -27.97 -20.24
N TYR A 99 7.60 -28.52 -19.51
CA TYR A 99 7.20 -29.93 -19.59
C TYR A 99 6.00 -30.16 -20.53
N GLY A 100 5.79 -29.25 -21.49
CA GLY A 100 4.83 -29.43 -22.59
C GLY A 100 3.37 -29.18 -22.23
N GLY A 101 3.08 -28.60 -21.07
CA GLY A 101 1.73 -28.16 -20.71
C GLY A 101 1.33 -26.85 -21.40
N GLU A 102 0.04 -26.53 -21.34
CA GLU A 102 -0.54 -25.35 -21.96
C GLU A 102 -0.97 -24.30 -20.94
N VAL A 103 -0.51 -23.07 -21.14
CA VAL A 103 -0.87 -21.88 -20.35
C VAL A 103 -1.68 -20.93 -21.24
N CYS A 104 -2.88 -20.55 -20.83
CA CYS A 104 -3.78 -19.67 -21.59
C CYS A 104 -4.17 -18.44 -20.76
N ARG A 105 -4.42 -17.30 -21.43
CA ARG A 105 -5.08 -16.16 -20.80
C ARG A 105 -6.48 -16.57 -20.34
N GLY A 106 -6.76 -16.44 -19.04
CA GLY A 106 -8.02 -16.89 -18.46
C GLY A 106 -9.22 -16.08 -18.98
N ARG A 107 -10.35 -16.75 -19.22
CA ARG A 107 -11.66 -16.08 -19.48
C ARG A 107 -12.28 -15.53 -18.19
N VAL A 108 -11.86 -16.06 -17.04
CA VAL A 108 -12.29 -15.67 -15.69
C VAL A 108 -11.05 -15.13 -14.97
N ARG A 109 -11.13 -13.90 -14.47
CA ARG A 109 -10.13 -13.33 -13.56
C ARG A 109 -10.62 -13.54 -12.13
N GLU A 110 -9.92 -14.39 -11.40
CA GLU A 110 -10.08 -14.50 -9.94
C GLU A 110 -9.03 -13.58 -9.32
N ASP A 111 -9.50 -12.42 -8.87
CA ASP A 111 -8.71 -11.45 -8.11
C ASP A 111 -9.20 -11.48 -6.66
N GLY A 112 -8.61 -12.34 -5.82
CA GLY A 112 -9.00 -12.42 -4.40
C GLY A 112 -8.62 -13.69 -3.66
N GLN A 113 -9.13 -13.79 -2.43
CA GLN A 113 -9.06 -15.03 -1.65
C GLN A 113 -10.06 -16.05 -2.19
N ASP A 114 -9.59 -17.26 -2.42
CA ASP A 114 -10.41 -18.38 -2.87
C ASP A 114 -10.13 -19.64 -2.07
N SER A 115 -11.06 -20.58 -2.12
CA SER A 115 -10.91 -21.89 -1.49
C SER A 115 -10.43 -22.91 -2.52
N ILE A 116 -9.36 -23.62 -2.18
CA ILE A 116 -8.78 -24.69 -3.01
C ILE A 116 -8.90 -26.05 -2.32
N GLN A 117 -9.07 -27.08 -3.12
CA GLN A 117 -8.92 -28.48 -2.73
C GLN A 117 -7.49 -28.92 -3.04
N ILE A 118 -6.80 -29.51 -2.06
CA ILE A 118 -5.40 -29.95 -2.20
C ILE A 118 -5.25 -31.46 -2.02
N ASP A 119 -4.26 -32.04 -2.71
CA ASP A 119 -3.83 -33.43 -2.53
C ASP A 119 -2.81 -33.50 -1.38
N THR A 120 -3.29 -33.85 -0.19
CA THR A 120 -2.48 -33.96 1.04
C THR A 120 -1.45 -35.10 1.00
N SER A 121 -1.50 -35.98 -0.01
CA SER A 121 -0.45 -36.97 -0.25
C SER A 121 0.82 -36.36 -0.87
N SER A 122 0.71 -35.15 -1.46
CA SER A 122 1.87 -34.42 -1.95
C SER A 122 2.74 -33.92 -0.79
N PRO A 123 4.07 -34.13 -0.83
CA PRO A 123 4.94 -33.76 0.28
C PRO A 123 4.99 -32.24 0.53
N ILE A 124 4.67 -31.40 -0.46
CA ILE A 124 4.59 -29.95 -0.30
C ILE A 124 3.42 -29.53 0.60
N PHE A 125 2.36 -30.35 0.67
CA PHE A 125 1.14 -30.12 1.45
C PHE A 125 1.04 -31.02 2.70
N ALA A 126 2.15 -31.63 3.11
CA ALA A 126 2.16 -32.50 4.29
C ALA A 126 1.69 -31.76 5.56
N GLY A 127 0.67 -32.30 6.22
CA GLY A 127 0.12 -31.77 7.48
C GLY A 127 -0.86 -30.60 7.31
N MET A 128 -1.34 -30.35 6.09
CA MET A 128 -2.39 -29.36 5.78
C MET A 128 -3.75 -30.04 5.64
N ASP A 129 -4.84 -29.26 5.71
CA ASP A 129 -6.19 -29.76 5.52
C ASP A 129 -6.50 -29.94 4.02
N SER A 130 -7.51 -30.74 3.67
CA SER A 130 -7.88 -30.96 2.26
C SER A 130 -8.43 -29.72 1.57
N THR A 131 -8.89 -28.74 2.35
CA THR A 131 -9.45 -27.48 1.90
C THR A 131 -8.66 -26.33 2.52
N GLU A 132 -8.12 -25.45 1.69
CA GLU A 132 -7.30 -24.33 2.15
C GLU A 132 -7.77 -23.01 1.53
N THR A 133 -7.58 -21.91 2.25
CA THR A 133 -7.85 -20.55 1.76
C THR A 133 -6.56 -19.92 1.27
N VAL A 134 -6.52 -19.52 0.00
CA VAL A 134 -5.32 -19.00 -0.67
C VAL A 134 -5.61 -17.71 -1.43
N LEU A 135 -4.58 -16.88 -1.64
CA LEU A 135 -4.67 -15.74 -2.54
C LEU A 135 -4.34 -16.16 -3.98
N LEU A 136 -5.37 -16.27 -4.82
CA LEU A 136 -5.24 -16.45 -6.26
C LEU A 136 -5.30 -15.07 -6.93
N THR A 137 -4.22 -14.70 -7.62
CA THR A 137 -4.13 -13.47 -8.41
C THR A 137 -3.41 -13.81 -9.71
N HIS A 138 -4.16 -14.11 -10.77
CA HIS A 138 -3.55 -14.49 -12.04
C HIS A 138 -4.35 -14.03 -13.27
N GLY A 139 -3.63 -13.54 -14.28
CA GLY A 139 -4.20 -13.28 -15.61
C GLY A 139 -4.26 -14.54 -16.49
N ASP A 140 -3.29 -15.44 -16.31
CA ASP A 140 -3.13 -16.67 -17.08
C ASP A 140 -3.37 -17.89 -16.19
N SER A 141 -4.01 -18.91 -16.75
CA SER A 141 -4.25 -20.19 -16.09
C SER A 141 -3.71 -21.36 -16.90
N ILE A 142 -3.33 -22.43 -16.21
CA ILE A 142 -2.92 -23.68 -16.84
C ILE A 142 -4.19 -24.44 -17.25
N THR A 143 -4.27 -24.79 -18.53
CA THR A 143 -5.38 -25.58 -19.10
C THR A 143 -5.02 -27.04 -19.28
N ASP A 144 -3.73 -27.33 -19.51
CA ASP A 144 -3.18 -28.68 -19.62
C ASP A 144 -1.82 -28.74 -18.92
N THR A 145 -1.59 -29.77 -18.12
CA THR A 145 -0.32 -30.00 -17.42
C THR A 145 0.66 -30.87 -18.20
N GLY A 146 0.23 -31.47 -19.32
CA GLY A 146 1.00 -32.49 -20.01
C GLY A 146 1.10 -33.79 -19.19
N THR A 147 1.96 -34.71 -19.63
CA THR A 147 2.09 -36.04 -19.00
C THR A 147 3.04 -36.07 -17.81
N GLU A 148 4.03 -35.18 -17.74
CA GLU A 148 5.08 -35.23 -16.71
C GLU A 148 4.68 -34.58 -15.38
N LEU A 149 3.62 -33.76 -15.39
CA LEU A 149 3.14 -33.03 -14.23
C LEU A 149 1.79 -33.60 -13.74
N LYS A 150 1.70 -33.89 -12.45
CA LYS A 150 0.48 -34.27 -11.75
C LYS A 150 -0.14 -33.02 -11.11
N VAL A 151 -1.45 -32.82 -11.32
CA VAL A 151 -2.24 -31.81 -10.59
C VAL A 151 -2.39 -32.22 -9.14
N ILE A 152 -2.06 -31.33 -8.22
CA ILE A 152 -2.13 -31.54 -6.75
C ILE A 152 -2.96 -30.50 -6.02
N ALA A 153 -3.52 -29.50 -6.70
CA ALA A 153 -4.60 -28.68 -6.14
C ALA A 153 -5.51 -28.09 -7.23
N ARG A 154 -6.78 -27.83 -6.88
CA ARG A 154 -7.75 -27.13 -7.74
C ARG A 154 -8.58 -26.12 -6.96
N SER A 155 -8.92 -24.98 -7.58
CA SER A 155 -9.86 -24.01 -7.00
C SER A 155 -11.32 -24.50 -7.07
N SER A 156 -12.19 -23.82 -6.33
CA SER A 156 -13.65 -23.97 -6.38
C SER A 156 -14.21 -23.86 -7.81
N ALA A 157 -13.61 -23.00 -8.64
CA ALA A 157 -13.94 -22.84 -10.07
C ALA A 157 -13.24 -23.84 -11.01
N GLY A 158 -12.52 -24.83 -10.46
CA GLY A 158 -11.85 -25.89 -11.23
C GLY A 158 -10.47 -25.53 -11.78
N ILE A 159 -9.94 -24.35 -11.47
CA ILE A 159 -8.62 -23.90 -11.93
C ILE A 159 -7.53 -24.77 -11.33
N ILE A 160 -6.50 -25.12 -12.11
CA ILE A 160 -5.35 -25.87 -11.63
C ILE A 160 -4.51 -24.94 -10.72
N ALA A 161 -4.58 -25.19 -9.42
CA ALA A 161 -3.98 -24.33 -8.40
C ALA A 161 -2.58 -24.78 -7.97
N ALA A 162 -2.22 -26.05 -8.18
CA ALA A 162 -0.86 -26.55 -7.93
C ALA A 162 -0.55 -27.80 -8.76
N VAL A 163 0.73 -27.96 -9.10
CA VAL A 163 1.28 -29.10 -9.86
C VAL A 163 2.56 -29.62 -9.21
N GLN A 164 2.86 -30.89 -9.41
CA GLN A 164 4.15 -31.49 -9.08
C GLN A 164 4.66 -32.34 -10.24
N HIS A 165 5.97 -32.39 -10.42
CA HIS A 165 6.56 -33.34 -11.36
C HIS A 165 6.49 -34.76 -10.79
N GLN A 166 6.26 -35.76 -11.65
CA GLN A 166 6.07 -37.14 -11.21
C GLN A 166 7.33 -37.77 -10.57
N SER A 167 8.52 -37.50 -11.10
CA SER A 167 9.80 -38.06 -10.64
C SER A 167 10.82 -37.06 -10.06
N LEU A 168 10.80 -35.80 -10.51
CA LEU A 168 11.74 -34.76 -10.08
C LEU A 168 11.16 -33.94 -8.89
N PRO A 169 12.00 -33.36 -8.02
CA PRO A 169 11.55 -32.57 -6.88
C PRO A 169 11.09 -31.15 -7.28
N LEU A 170 10.20 -31.06 -8.28
CA LEU A 170 9.70 -29.81 -8.84
C LEU A 170 8.24 -29.63 -8.47
N PHE A 171 7.92 -28.46 -7.91
CA PHE A 171 6.59 -28.10 -7.43
C PHE A 171 6.21 -26.73 -7.98
N GLY A 172 4.92 -26.56 -8.28
CA GLY A 172 4.36 -25.29 -8.74
C GLY A 172 3.07 -24.98 -7.99
N VAL A 173 2.88 -23.73 -7.56
CA VAL A 173 1.62 -23.22 -7.01
C VAL A 173 1.18 -21.96 -7.76
N GLN A 174 -0.12 -21.83 -8.03
CA GLN A 174 -0.72 -20.73 -8.81
C GLN A 174 -1.16 -19.56 -7.91
N PHE A 175 -1.07 -19.75 -6.59
CA PHE A 175 -1.35 -18.77 -5.55
C PHE A 175 -0.05 -18.33 -4.85
N HIS A 176 -0.14 -17.29 -4.03
CA HIS A 176 0.99 -16.72 -3.30
C HIS A 176 1.06 -17.24 -1.86
N PRO A 177 1.88 -18.26 -1.53
CA PRO A 177 2.03 -18.75 -0.15
C PRO A 177 2.74 -17.74 0.78
N GLU A 178 3.41 -16.73 0.25
CA GLU A 178 4.17 -15.74 0.99
C GLU A 178 3.32 -14.65 1.63
N VAL A 179 2.06 -14.51 1.21
CA VAL A 179 1.14 -13.48 1.70
C VAL A 179 0.26 -14.01 2.84
N ALA A 180 -0.10 -13.13 3.78
CA ALA A 180 -0.93 -13.49 4.93
C ALA A 180 -2.35 -13.95 4.56
N LEU A 181 -2.83 -13.59 3.36
CA LEU A 181 -4.12 -14.03 2.85
C LEU A 181 -4.14 -15.52 2.48
N THR A 182 -2.97 -16.16 2.37
CA THR A 182 -2.84 -17.61 2.27
C THR A 182 -2.55 -18.17 3.67
N VAL A 183 -3.60 -18.67 4.33
CA VAL A 183 -3.59 -18.99 5.78
C VAL A 183 -2.47 -19.96 6.15
N SER A 184 -2.32 -21.03 5.36
CA SER A 184 -1.33 -22.09 5.58
C SER A 184 -0.03 -21.91 4.77
N GLY A 185 0.26 -20.69 4.32
CA GLY A 185 1.40 -20.39 3.46
C GLY A 185 2.77 -20.68 4.08
N GLU A 186 2.94 -20.41 5.38
CA GLU A 186 4.17 -20.74 6.11
C GLU A 186 4.44 -22.25 6.14
N THR A 187 3.39 -23.07 6.24
CA THR A 187 3.49 -24.53 6.21
C THR A 187 4.06 -25.03 4.88
N ILE A 188 3.64 -24.42 3.76
CA ILE A 188 4.16 -24.74 2.42
C ILE A 188 5.66 -24.47 2.34
N PHE A 189 6.12 -23.29 2.79
CA PHE A 189 7.56 -22.99 2.83
C PHE A 189 8.32 -23.95 3.74
N LYS A 190 7.79 -24.24 4.93
CA LYS A 190 8.41 -25.18 5.86
C LYS A 190 8.55 -26.57 5.26
N ASN A 191 7.55 -27.05 4.53
CA ASN A 191 7.58 -28.33 3.83
C ASN A 191 8.60 -28.33 2.69
N PHE A 192 8.63 -27.26 1.89
CA PHE A 192 9.65 -27.09 0.85
C PHE A 192 11.08 -27.11 1.41
N LEU A 193 11.34 -26.35 2.49
CA LEU A 193 12.66 -26.29 3.11
C LEU A 193 13.10 -27.63 3.71
N LYS A 194 12.16 -28.43 4.23
CA LYS A 194 12.42 -29.81 4.64
C LYS A 194 12.78 -30.70 3.45
N LEU A 195 12.11 -30.55 2.31
CA LEU A 195 12.44 -31.26 1.06
C LEU A 195 13.84 -30.89 0.55
N CYS A 196 14.23 -29.62 0.71
CA CYS A 196 15.60 -29.13 0.48
C CYS A 196 16.61 -29.64 1.50
N ARG A 197 16.19 -30.29 2.59
CA ARG A 197 17.04 -30.78 3.69
C ARG A 197 17.78 -29.67 4.43
N CYS A 198 17.18 -28.49 4.55
CA CYS A 198 17.70 -27.41 5.39
C CYS A 198 17.69 -27.81 6.88
N LYS A 199 18.67 -27.33 7.64
CA LYS A 199 18.92 -27.57 9.07
C LYS A 199 18.29 -26.52 9.99
N PHE A 200 17.75 -25.44 9.44
CA PHE A 200 17.05 -24.39 10.21
C PHE A 200 17.95 -23.71 11.26
N SER A 201 19.24 -23.52 10.94
CA SER A 201 20.27 -23.02 11.87
C SER A 201 20.68 -21.56 11.64
N PHE A 202 20.07 -20.85 10.69
CA PHE A 202 20.40 -19.46 10.43
C PHE A 202 19.89 -18.56 11.57
N THR A 203 20.81 -17.88 12.24
CA THR A 203 20.50 -16.86 13.26
C THR A 203 20.51 -15.49 12.60
N MET A 204 19.42 -14.74 12.73
CA MET A 204 19.39 -13.36 12.26
C MET A 204 20.34 -12.49 13.11
N GLU A 205 21.18 -11.70 12.44
CA GLU A 205 21.99 -10.67 13.11
C GLU A 205 21.08 -9.61 13.76
N ASP A 206 21.52 -8.98 14.85
CA ASP A 206 20.78 -7.88 15.46
C ASP A 206 20.64 -6.74 14.45
N ARG A 207 19.41 -6.56 13.99
CA ARG A 207 18.98 -5.51 13.07
C ARG A 207 19.42 -4.12 13.55
N GLU A 208 19.47 -3.84 14.85
CA GLU A 208 19.98 -2.54 15.31
C GLU A 208 21.48 -2.38 15.00
N ALA A 209 22.29 -3.39 15.33
CA ALA A 209 23.73 -3.37 15.09
C ALA A 209 24.07 -3.24 13.60
N VAL A 210 23.30 -3.89 12.72
CA VAL A 210 23.42 -3.77 11.25
C VAL A 210 23.26 -2.31 10.80
N ALA A 211 22.19 -1.64 11.24
CA ALA A 211 21.94 -0.25 10.88
C ALA A 211 23.03 0.69 11.42
N LEU A 212 23.43 0.51 12.69
CA LEU A 212 24.49 1.34 13.31
C LEU A 212 25.83 1.18 12.60
N ARG A 213 26.18 -0.04 12.19
CA ARG A 213 27.41 -0.32 11.42
C ARG A 213 27.37 0.38 10.06
N LEU A 214 26.28 0.23 9.30
CA LEU A 214 26.12 0.91 8.02
C LEU A 214 26.28 2.43 8.15
N ILE A 215 25.64 3.04 9.15
CA ILE A 215 25.74 4.48 9.39
C ILE A 215 27.19 4.89 9.67
N ARG A 216 27.91 4.16 10.54
CA ARG A 216 29.30 4.47 10.90
C ARG A 216 30.24 4.31 9.70
N GLU A 217 30.08 3.25 8.92
CA GLU A 217 30.88 3.00 7.72
C GLU A 217 30.67 4.10 6.66
N ARG A 218 29.41 4.48 6.40
CA ARG A 218 29.06 5.50 5.40
C ARG A 218 29.45 6.92 5.80
N THR A 219 29.81 7.12 7.07
CA THR A 219 30.13 8.43 7.64
C THR A 219 31.52 8.46 8.28
N SER A 220 32.40 7.54 7.87
CA SER A 220 33.75 7.35 8.43
C SER A 220 34.64 8.60 8.31
N ASN A 221 34.37 9.48 7.34
CA ASN A 221 35.15 10.69 7.09
C ASN A 221 34.71 11.88 7.98
N GLY A 222 33.91 11.64 9.01
CA GLY A 222 33.49 12.68 9.97
C GLY A 222 32.36 13.60 9.46
N GLN A 223 31.76 13.28 8.31
CA GLN A 223 30.70 14.06 7.68
C GLN A 223 29.48 14.26 8.61
N LYS A 224 28.80 15.40 8.45
CA LYS A 224 27.48 15.61 9.06
C LYS A 224 26.41 14.89 8.26
N VAL A 225 25.32 14.52 8.93
CA VAL A 225 24.17 13.87 8.32
C VAL A 225 22.93 14.71 8.52
N LEU A 226 22.33 15.14 7.41
CA LEU A 226 21.03 15.78 7.36
C LEU A 226 19.93 14.70 7.31
N CYS A 227 18.91 14.82 8.15
CA CYS A 227 17.73 13.97 8.15
C CYS A 227 16.48 14.83 8.06
N LEU A 228 15.68 14.65 7.01
CA LEU A 228 14.37 15.29 6.87
C LEU A 228 13.34 14.44 7.63
N VAL A 229 12.84 14.97 8.75
CA VAL A 229 11.92 14.27 9.62
C VAL A 229 10.51 14.67 9.27
N SER A 230 9.69 13.71 8.86
CA SER A 230 8.28 13.94 8.48
C SER A 230 7.32 13.83 9.66
N GLY A 231 7.76 13.19 10.77
CA GLY A 231 6.90 12.77 11.86
C GLY A 231 6.36 11.34 11.72
N GLY A 232 6.50 10.74 10.53
CA GLY A 232 6.26 9.32 10.33
C GLY A 232 7.28 8.45 11.05
N VAL A 233 6.84 7.25 11.47
CA VAL A 233 7.62 6.26 12.22
C VAL A 233 9.01 6.03 11.60
N ASP A 234 9.06 5.83 10.28
CA ASP A 234 10.29 5.47 9.57
C ASP A 234 11.34 6.60 9.65
N SER A 235 10.91 7.86 9.49
CA SER A 235 11.81 9.02 9.61
C SER A 235 12.26 9.27 11.06
N THR A 236 11.41 9.01 12.04
CA THR A 236 11.72 9.15 13.47
C THR A 236 12.72 8.08 13.93
N VAL A 237 12.53 6.83 13.50
CA VAL A 237 13.47 5.73 13.79
C VAL A 237 14.82 5.97 13.12
N CYS A 238 14.81 6.46 11.87
CA CYS A 238 16.04 6.85 11.17
C CYS A 238 16.79 7.95 11.95
N ALA A 239 16.12 9.01 12.40
CA ALA A 239 16.74 10.07 13.20
C ALA A 239 17.37 9.55 14.50
N MET A 240 16.69 8.64 15.20
CA MET A 240 17.19 8.02 16.42
C MET A 240 18.40 7.11 16.20
N LEU A 241 18.41 6.34 15.11
CA LEU A 241 19.58 5.53 14.73
C LEU A 241 20.80 6.39 14.43
N LEU A 242 20.62 7.50 13.70
CA LEU A 242 21.68 8.46 13.42
C LEU A 242 22.24 9.06 14.71
N LEU A 243 21.36 9.48 15.63
CA LEU A 243 21.76 10.03 16.92
C LEU A 243 22.59 9.02 17.73
N LYS A 244 22.12 7.77 17.81
CA LYS A 244 22.81 6.69 18.52
C LYS A 244 24.15 6.33 17.88
N ALA A 245 24.26 6.44 16.56
CA ALA A 245 25.49 6.12 15.82
C ALA A 245 26.55 7.24 15.88
N LEU A 246 26.13 8.50 15.80
CA LEU A 246 27.03 9.64 15.51
C LEU A 246 27.04 10.74 16.58
N GLY A 247 26.03 10.79 17.45
CA GLY A 247 25.83 11.86 18.43
C GLY A 247 25.20 13.14 17.85
N PRO A 248 24.73 14.05 18.73
CA PRO A 248 23.88 15.20 18.37
C PRO A 248 24.60 16.34 17.63
N GLU A 249 25.93 16.35 17.58
CA GLU A 249 26.70 17.38 16.87
C GLU A 249 26.87 17.07 15.37
N ARG A 250 26.70 15.80 15.00
CA ARG A 250 26.85 15.32 13.62
C ARG A 250 25.53 15.06 12.92
N VAL A 251 24.41 15.17 13.63
CA VAL A 251 23.07 14.92 13.10
C VAL A 251 22.29 16.23 13.07
N VAL A 252 21.79 16.60 11.89
CA VAL A 252 20.92 17.76 11.69
C VAL A 252 19.56 17.25 11.29
N CYS A 253 18.55 17.45 12.14
CA CYS A 253 17.16 17.06 11.83
C CYS A 253 16.35 18.30 11.47
N ILE A 254 15.70 18.29 10.31
CA ILE A 254 14.80 19.36 9.87
C ILE A 254 13.38 18.78 9.76
N HIS A 255 12.42 19.44 10.39
CA HIS A 255 10.99 19.14 10.24
C HIS A 255 10.31 20.34 9.58
N ILE A 256 9.79 20.17 8.36
CA ILE A 256 9.09 21.22 7.62
C ILE A 256 7.59 21.04 7.85
N ASP A 257 7.00 21.98 8.60
CA ASP A 257 5.55 22.09 8.72
C ASP A 257 5.01 22.84 7.51
N HIS A 258 4.53 22.07 6.53
CA HIS A 258 3.94 22.58 5.30
C HIS A 258 2.48 23.03 5.46
N GLY A 259 1.93 23.03 6.69
CA GLY A 259 0.58 23.53 6.95
C GLY A 259 -0.55 22.57 6.55
N PHE A 260 -0.25 21.30 6.23
CA PHE A 260 -1.27 20.25 5.98
C PHE A 260 -1.12 19.05 6.94
N MET A 261 -0.44 19.25 8.08
CA MET A 261 -0.31 18.26 9.15
C MET A 261 -1.60 18.14 9.96
N ARG A 262 -1.74 17.03 10.70
CA ARG A 262 -2.84 16.85 11.67
C ARG A 262 -2.74 17.86 12.82
N LEU A 263 -3.80 17.98 13.59
CA LEU A 263 -3.87 18.88 14.72
C LEU A 263 -2.73 18.59 15.72
N HIS A 264 -1.93 19.61 16.05
CA HIS A 264 -0.78 19.54 16.96
C HIS A 264 0.34 18.53 16.59
N GLU A 265 0.31 17.92 15.41
CA GLU A 265 1.21 16.83 15.05
C GLU A 265 2.69 17.26 14.99
N SER A 266 2.98 18.37 14.31
CA SER A 266 4.35 18.89 14.17
C SER A 266 4.97 19.19 15.54
N ALA A 267 4.18 19.75 16.46
CA ALA A 267 4.64 20.07 17.81
C ALA A 267 4.97 18.80 18.61
N GLN A 268 4.10 17.79 18.56
CA GLN A 268 4.32 16.51 19.25
C GLN A 268 5.55 15.76 18.71
N VAL A 269 5.78 15.80 17.39
CA VAL A 269 6.96 15.18 16.76
C VAL A 269 8.24 15.84 17.26
N VAL A 270 8.28 17.18 17.25
CA VAL A 270 9.42 17.95 17.71
C VAL A 270 9.67 17.73 19.20
N GLU A 271 8.64 17.76 20.03
CA GLU A 271 8.73 17.51 21.46
C GLU A 271 9.32 16.13 21.77
N ALA A 272 8.84 15.09 21.11
CA ALA A 272 9.32 13.74 21.32
C ALA A 272 10.77 13.52 20.90
N LEU A 273 11.17 14.09 19.76
CA LEU A 273 12.55 14.01 19.28
C LEU A 273 13.50 14.81 20.17
N ASN A 274 13.08 16.00 20.61
CA ASN A 274 13.85 16.80 21.58
C ASN A 274 14.00 16.05 22.91
N ALA A 275 12.95 15.39 23.41
CA ALA A 275 13.01 14.57 24.61
C ALA A 275 13.98 13.38 24.48
N ALA A 276 14.18 12.88 23.25
CA ALA A 276 15.15 11.84 22.94
C ALA A 276 16.58 12.37 22.68
N GLY A 277 16.82 13.68 22.85
CA GLY A 277 18.11 14.33 22.66
C GLY A 277 18.42 14.74 21.21
N VAL A 278 17.46 14.61 20.29
CA VAL A 278 17.59 15.06 18.91
C VAL A 278 17.19 16.52 18.81
N ARG A 279 18.12 17.40 18.42
CA ARG A 279 17.77 18.80 18.10
C ARG A 279 17.05 18.85 16.75
N VAL A 280 15.77 19.22 16.76
CA VAL A 280 14.97 19.37 15.54
C VAL A 280 14.78 20.84 15.19
N HIS A 281 15.16 21.21 13.97
CA HIS A 281 14.85 22.51 13.38
C HIS A 281 13.44 22.47 12.78
N LEU A 282 12.47 23.02 13.52
CA LEU A 282 11.11 23.20 13.04
C LEU A 282 11.03 24.40 12.09
N VAL A 283 10.64 24.15 10.85
CA VAL A 283 10.45 25.18 9.81
C VAL A 283 8.95 25.34 9.56
N LYS A 284 8.40 26.49 9.93
CA LYS A 284 7.00 26.83 9.62
C LYS A 284 6.92 27.39 8.21
N ALA A 285 6.38 26.60 7.28
CA ALA A 285 6.35 26.92 5.85
C ALA A 285 4.92 27.00 5.29
N GLN A 286 3.89 27.07 6.12
CA GLN A 286 2.49 27.10 5.68
C GLN A 286 2.22 28.14 4.58
N ASP A 287 2.72 29.37 4.74
CA ASP A 287 2.52 30.44 3.76
C ASP A 287 3.32 30.21 2.46
N ASP A 288 4.53 29.65 2.57
CA ASP A 288 5.33 29.23 1.41
C ASP A 288 4.52 28.23 0.56
N PHE A 289 3.91 27.23 1.20
CA PHE A 289 3.11 26.21 0.52
C PHE A 289 1.80 26.76 -0.02
N ALA A 290 1.05 27.54 0.77
CA ALA A 290 -0.25 28.06 0.37
C ALA A 290 -0.14 28.94 -0.90
N THR A 291 0.91 29.76 -1.00
CA THR A 291 1.10 30.71 -2.10
C THR A 291 1.91 30.17 -3.27
N ALA A 292 2.46 28.95 -3.16
CA ALA A 292 3.26 28.35 -4.20
C ALA A 292 2.44 27.94 -5.43
N SER A 293 3.10 27.99 -6.58
CA SER A 293 2.65 27.42 -7.85
C SER A 293 3.81 26.66 -8.51
N THR A 294 3.52 25.88 -9.54
CA THR A 294 4.57 25.14 -10.25
C THR A 294 4.31 25.03 -11.75
N ALA A 295 5.37 24.73 -12.51
CA ALA A 295 5.27 24.49 -13.94
C ALA A 295 4.90 23.02 -14.20
N MET A 296 3.86 22.81 -14.98
CA MET A 296 3.40 21.49 -15.44
C MET A 296 3.94 21.24 -16.84
N THR A 297 4.60 20.10 -17.03
CA THR A 297 5.12 19.68 -18.35
C THR A 297 3.99 19.31 -19.30
N ALA A 298 4.22 19.45 -20.61
CA ALA A 298 3.26 19.02 -21.61
C ALA A 298 2.95 17.52 -21.47
N LYS A 299 1.67 17.16 -21.37
CA LYS A 299 1.22 15.78 -21.18
C LYS A 299 -0.15 15.57 -21.82
N ARG A 300 -0.31 14.46 -22.55
CA ARG A 300 -1.58 14.03 -23.17
C ARG A 300 -2.30 15.13 -23.96
N GLY A 301 -1.57 15.86 -24.80
CA GLY A 301 -2.13 16.93 -25.65
C GLY A 301 -2.37 18.27 -24.95
N ARG A 302 -2.11 18.39 -23.63
CA ARG A 302 -2.08 19.67 -22.93
C ARG A 302 -0.67 20.27 -23.02
N ALA A 303 -0.57 21.52 -23.48
CA ALA A 303 0.68 22.27 -23.50
C ALA A 303 1.21 22.51 -22.08
N ALA A 304 2.51 22.81 -21.95
CA ALA A 304 3.07 23.20 -20.66
C ALA A 304 2.40 24.49 -20.15
N TYR A 305 2.12 24.54 -18.85
CA TYR A 305 1.46 25.68 -18.20
C TYR A 305 1.92 25.82 -16.75
N THR A 306 1.69 26.99 -16.15
CA THR A 306 1.91 27.19 -14.71
C THR A 306 0.59 27.00 -13.98
N THR A 307 0.60 26.26 -12.87
CA THR A 307 -0.58 26.07 -12.03
C THR A 307 -0.99 27.38 -11.36
N ASN A 308 -2.22 27.42 -10.83
CA ASN A 308 -2.59 28.43 -9.84
C ASN A 308 -1.82 28.21 -8.53
N LYS A 309 -2.04 29.09 -7.56
CA LYS A 309 -1.53 28.90 -6.20
C LYS A 309 -2.15 27.64 -5.58
N LEU A 310 -1.43 26.98 -4.67
CA LEU A 310 -1.93 25.77 -4.01
C LEU A 310 -3.26 26.02 -3.28
N CYS A 311 -3.39 27.18 -2.63
CA CYS A 311 -4.63 27.59 -1.95
C CYS A 311 -5.80 27.90 -2.89
N GLU A 312 -5.61 27.80 -4.21
CA GLU A 312 -6.60 28.01 -5.27
C GLU A 312 -6.73 26.77 -6.19
N THR A 313 -5.98 25.69 -5.90
CA THR A 313 -5.88 24.51 -6.76
C THR A 313 -6.90 23.44 -6.37
N THR A 314 -7.61 22.91 -7.36
CA THR A 314 -8.59 21.81 -7.18
C THR A 314 -8.05 20.47 -7.66
N ASP A 315 -7.20 20.46 -8.69
CA ASP A 315 -6.66 19.23 -9.28
C ASP A 315 -5.65 18.54 -8.33
N PRO A 316 -5.84 17.26 -7.99
CA PRO A 316 -5.00 16.56 -7.03
C PRO A 316 -3.58 16.27 -7.55
N GLU A 317 -3.39 16.10 -8.85
CA GLU A 317 -2.05 15.93 -9.43
C GLU A 317 -1.29 17.26 -9.38
N GLU A 318 -1.93 18.38 -9.69
CA GLU A 318 -1.36 19.71 -9.51
C GLU A 318 -0.99 19.96 -8.04
N LYS A 319 -1.89 19.67 -7.08
CA LYS A 319 -1.59 19.76 -5.63
C LYS A 319 -0.33 18.98 -5.25
N ARG A 320 -0.21 17.73 -5.71
CA ARG A 320 0.97 16.88 -5.43
C ARG A 320 2.25 17.47 -6.00
N ASN A 321 2.22 17.98 -7.23
CA ASN A 321 3.39 18.58 -7.86
C ASN A 321 3.81 19.88 -7.17
N ILE A 322 2.85 20.76 -6.83
CA ILE A 322 3.14 22.00 -6.10
C ILE A 322 3.75 21.67 -4.74
N ILE A 323 3.11 20.81 -3.94
CA ILE A 323 3.62 20.43 -2.61
C ILE A 323 5.01 19.81 -2.70
N GLY A 324 5.22 18.87 -3.63
CA GLY A 324 6.52 18.25 -3.83
C GLY A 324 7.60 19.27 -4.14
N ASN A 325 7.37 20.14 -5.13
CA ASN A 325 8.35 21.13 -5.57
C ASN A 325 8.63 22.22 -4.51
N THR A 326 7.59 22.66 -3.79
CA THR A 326 7.74 23.65 -2.71
C THR A 326 8.51 23.07 -1.53
N PHE A 327 8.24 21.82 -1.16
CA PHE A 327 9.02 21.14 -0.12
C PHE A 327 10.52 21.16 -0.44
N MET A 328 10.88 20.97 -1.72
CA MET A 328 12.28 21.03 -2.14
C MET A 328 12.86 22.42 -2.00
N SER A 329 12.13 23.43 -2.45
CA SER A 329 12.58 24.82 -2.40
C SER A 329 12.76 25.31 -0.96
N VAL A 330 11.87 24.91 -0.05
CA VAL A 330 11.98 25.20 1.38
C VAL A 330 13.18 24.46 1.99
N CYS A 331 13.39 23.18 1.65
CA CYS A 331 14.56 22.43 2.12
C CYS A 331 15.87 23.11 1.68
N ASP A 332 15.99 23.47 0.41
CA ASP A 332 17.19 24.12 -0.13
C ASP A 332 17.44 25.49 0.52
N ARG A 333 16.37 26.25 0.80
CA ARG A 333 16.45 27.51 1.54
C ARG A 333 17.00 27.28 2.96
N VAL A 334 16.46 26.30 3.69
CA VAL A 334 16.87 26.03 5.08
C VAL A 334 18.30 25.50 5.16
N VAL A 335 18.73 24.65 4.22
CA VAL A 335 20.13 24.17 4.12
C VAL A 335 21.10 25.35 3.98
N LYS A 336 20.75 26.35 3.17
CA LYS A 336 21.56 27.58 3.00
C LYS A 336 21.53 28.46 4.25
N GLU A 337 20.37 28.66 4.88
CA GLU A 337 20.22 29.43 6.11
C GLU A 337 21.05 28.85 7.26
N LEU A 338 21.10 27.51 7.37
CA LEU A 338 21.91 26.78 8.35
C LEU A 338 23.40 26.70 7.99
N GLN A 339 23.81 27.27 6.85
CA GLN A 339 25.19 27.26 6.35
C GLN A 339 25.82 25.85 6.33
N LEU A 340 25.02 24.85 5.95
CA LEU A 340 25.51 23.47 5.89
C LEU A 340 26.46 23.31 4.70
N ASP A 341 27.64 22.74 4.97
CA ASP A 341 28.61 22.40 3.94
C ASP A 341 28.12 21.20 3.12
N VAL A 342 27.47 21.48 1.99
CA VAL A 342 26.91 20.48 1.07
C VAL A 342 27.98 19.52 0.54
N GLU A 343 29.25 19.95 0.49
CA GLU A 343 30.34 19.09 0.05
C GLU A 343 30.71 18.01 1.07
N ASN A 344 30.43 18.27 2.35
CA ASN A 344 30.73 17.37 3.46
C ASN A 344 29.46 16.89 4.19
N LEU A 345 28.32 16.92 3.51
CA LEU A 345 27.01 16.52 4.02
C LEU A 345 26.54 15.21 3.38
N LEU A 346 25.99 14.31 4.19
CA LEU A 346 25.17 13.19 3.71
C LEU A 346 23.69 13.45 4.02
N LEU A 347 22.81 12.96 3.15
CA LEU A 347 21.37 12.93 3.39
C LEU A 347 20.96 11.54 3.84
N ALA A 348 20.29 11.45 4.99
CA ALA A 348 19.68 10.23 5.46
C ALA A 348 18.19 10.20 5.17
N GLN A 349 17.69 9.05 4.72
CA GLN A 349 16.29 8.81 4.47
C GLN A 349 15.83 7.54 5.17
N GLY A 350 14.63 7.61 5.77
CA GLY A 350 13.96 6.45 6.36
C GLY A 350 13.27 5.54 5.34
N THR A 351 13.65 5.62 4.06
CA THR A 351 13.01 4.89 2.95
C THR A 351 13.10 3.38 3.19
N LEU A 352 11.98 2.67 3.02
CA LEU A 352 11.95 1.21 3.05
C LEU A 352 12.09 0.65 1.63
N ARG A 353 12.52 -0.62 1.50
CA ARG A 353 12.70 -1.22 0.16
C ARG A 353 11.47 -1.28 -0.74
N PRO A 354 10.23 -1.50 -0.25
CA PRO A 354 9.04 -1.41 -1.09
C PRO A 354 8.96 -0.05 -1.80
N ASP A 355 9.28 1.04 -1.09
CA ASP A 355 9.31 2.40 -1.65
C ASP A 355 10.41 2.56 -2.72
N LEU A 356 11.53 1.82 -2.60
CA LEU A 356 12.61 1.81 -3.60
C LEU A 356 12.26 1.02 -4.87
N ILE A 357 11.44 -0.03 -4.75
CA ILE A 357 10.97 -0.84 -5.90
C ILE A 357 9.91 -0.06 -6.68
N GLU A 358 8.89 0.47 -6.00
CA GLU A 358 7.82 1.26 -6.64
C GLU A 358 8.35 2.51 -7.37
N SER A 359 9.53 2.97 -6.97
CA SER A 359 10.17 4.16 -7.49
C SER A 359 11.28 3.90 -8.51
N GLY A 360 11.40 2.65 -9.00
CA GLY A 360 12.30 2.29 -10.10
C GLY A 360 13.78 2.50 -9.77
N SER A 361 14.17 2.47 -8.50
CA SER A 361 15.58 2.66 -8.10
C SER A 361 16.45 1.54 -8.66
N LYS A 362 17.52 1.89 -9.38
CA LYS A 362 18.56 0.95 -9.87
C LYS A 362 19.19 0.10 -8.75
N TYR A 363 19.05 0.50 -7.48
CA TYR A 363 19.49 -0.28 -6.31
C TYR A 363 18.56 -1.47 -5.98
N ALA A 364 17.30 -1.45 -6.40
CA ALA A 364 16.29 -2.43 -6.01
C ALA A 364 15.94 -3.44 -7.13
N SER A 365 15.90 -3.00 -8.39
CA SER A 365 15.71 -3.84 -9.58
C SER A 365 16.14 -3.08 -10.82
N ALA A 366 16.77 -3.75 -11.79
CA ALA A 366 17.14 -3.15 -13.08
C ALA A 366 15.95 -2.96 -14.03
N ASN A 367 14.80 -3.62 -13.76
CA ASN A 367 13.70 -3.82 -14.72
C ASN A 367 12.34 -3.28 -14.22
N ALA A 368 12.29 -2.46 -13.17
CA ALA A 368 11.03 -1.91 -12.65
C ALA A 368 10.73 -0.52 -13.24
N ASP A 369 9.61 -0.38 -13.93
CA ASP A 369 9.06 0.93 -14.31
C ASP A 369 8.62 1.69 -13.06
N ALA A 370 9.03 2.96 -12.93
CA ALA A 370 8.69 3.79 -11.78
C ALA A 370 7.20 4.16 -11.79
N ILE A 371 6.42 3.59 -10.86
CA ILE A 371 4.98 3.81 -10.72
C ILE A 371 4.69 5.07 -9.87
N LYS A 372 5.63 5.47 -9.00
CA LYS A 372 5.51 6.68 -8.18
C LYS A 372 6.57 7.72 -8.56
N THR A 373 6.13 8.96 -8.82
CA THR A 373 7.01 10.14 -8.84
C THR A 373 7.48 10.41 -7.42
N HIS A 374 8.81 10.46 -7.21
CA HIS A 374 9.42 10.60 -5.89
C HIS A 374 8.98 11.90 -5.20
N HIS A 375 8.51 11.78 -3.95
CA HIS A 375 8.32 12.91 -3.04
C HIS A 375 9.64 13.42 -2.41
N ASN A 376 10.79 12.85 -2.79
CA ASN A 376 12.10 13.03 -2.11
C ASN A 376 13.26 13.41 -3.06
N ASP A 377 12.96 13.85 -4.28
CA ASP A 377 13.95 14.14 -5.33
C ASP A 377 14.32 15.65 -5.45
N THR A 378 14.92 16.25 -4.40
CA THR A 378 15.29 17.68 -4.39
C THR A 378 16.48 17.92 -5.33
N ALA A 379 16.76 19.15 -5.76
CA ALA A 379 18.00 19.44 -6.50
C ALA A 379 19.26 19.03 -5.68
N VAL A 380 19.24 19.30 -4.37
CA VAL A 380 20.27 18.83 -3.43
C VAL A 380 20.27 17.31 -3.30
N ALA A 381 19.12 16.64 -3.22
CA ALA A 381 19.02 15.19 -3.10
C ALA A 381 19.45 14.50 -4.39
N ARG A 382 19.23 15.09 -5.56
CA ARG A 382 19.77 14.63 -6.84
C ARG A 382 21.29 14.74 -6.85
N VAL A 383 21.83 15.90 -6.51
CA VAL A 383 23.29 16.10 -6.39
C VAL A 383 23.90 15.11 -5.38
N LEU A 384 23.28 14.95 -4.23
CA LEU A 384 23.73 14.00 -3.20
C LEU A 384 23.55 12.54 -3.66
N ARG A 385 22.48 12.20 -4.37
CA ARG A 385 22.23 10.85 -4.91
C ARG A 385 23.27 10.50 -5.97
N ASP A 386 23.51 11.40 -6.91
CA ASP A 386 24.47 11.23 -8.01
C ASP A 386 25.90 11.16 -7.47
N ALA A 387 26.20 11.91 -6.41
CA ALA A 387 27.48 11.84 -5.69
C ALA A 387 27.58 10.64 -4.72
N GLY A 388 26.55 9.80 -4.61
CA GLY A 388 26.54 8.64 -3.71
C GLY A 388 26.56 9.01 -2.22
N ARG A 389 26.06 10.19 -1.85
CA ARG A 389 25.98 10.77 -0.50
C ARG A 389 24.61 10.61 0.17
N ILE A 390 23.80 9.64 -0.27
CA ILE A 390 22.58 9.21 0.43
C ILE A 390 22.89 8.01 1.33
N ILE A 391 22.30 7.99 2.53
CA ILE A 391 22.31 6.87 3.46
C ILE A 391 20.86 6.45 3.73
N GLU A 392 20.55 5.16 3.59
CA GLU A 392 19.21 4.62 3.83
C GLU A 392 19.29 3.47 4.83
N PRO A 393 19.37 3.76 6.15
CA PRO A 393 19.63 2.73 7.16
C PRO A 393 18.54 1.67 7.27
N LEU A 394 17.32 2.01 6.85
CA LEU A 394 16.13 1.17 6.97
C LEU A 394 15.76 0.46 5.66
N CYS A 395 16.60 0.55 4.62
CA CYS A 395 16.24 0.05 3.28
C CYS A 395 15.96 -1.46 3.26
N ASP A 396 16.57 -2.26 4.13
CA ASP A 396 16.36 -3.72 4.23
C ASP A 396 15.42 -4.15 5.37
N TYR A 397 14.59 -3.21 5.86
CA TYR A 397 13.69 -3.42 7.00
C TYR A 397 12.23 -3.41 6.54
N HIS A 398 11.43 -4.25 7.19
CA HIS A 398 9.98 -4.19 7.12
C HIS A 398 9.41 -3.26 8.19
N LYS A 399 8.17 -2.81 7.99
CA LYS A 399 7.56 -1.77 8.82
C LYS A 399 7.33 -2.21 10.27
N ASP A 400 7.07 -3.49 10.50
CA ASP A 400 7.04 -4.10 11.83
C ASP A 400 8.42 -4.10 12.50
N GLU A 401 9.47 -4.49 11.77
CA GLU A 401 10.85 -4.45 12.29
C GLU A 401 11.28 -3.02 12.65
N VAL A 402 10.91 -2.02 11.84
CA VAL A 402 11.18 -0.61 12.12
C VAL A 402 10.47 -0.16 13.40
N ARG A 403 9.23 -0.62 13.63
CA ARG A 403 8.49 -0.32 14.87
C ARG A 403 9.14 -0.95 16.09
N ASP A 404 9.51 -2.23 16.01
CA ASP A 404 10.19 -2.93 17.10
C ASP A 404 11.55 -2.30 17.41
N LEU A 405 12.28 -1.88 16.37
CA LEU A 405 13.50 -1.11 16.52
C LEU A 405 13.23 0.25 17.20
N GLY A 406 12.16 0.94 16.82
CA GLY A 406 11.77 2.19 17.46
C GLY A 406 11.45 2.06 18.95
N VAL A 407 10.78 0.98 19.35
CA VAL A 407 10.55 0.66 20.77
C VAL A 407 11.87 0.44 21.51
N ARG A 408 12.79 -0.34 20.93
CA ARG A 408 14.13 -0.58 21.52
C ARG A 408 14.97 0.69 21.63
N LEU A 409 14.79 1.64 20.70
CA LEU A 409 15.44 2.95 20.73
C LEU A 409 14.80 3.93 21.74
N GLY A 410 13.75 3.53 22.46
CA GLY A 410 13.10 4.34 23.49
C GLY A 410 12.09 5.36 22.94
N ILE A 411 11.66 5.23 21.68
CA ILE A 411 10.65 6.13 21.11
C ILE A 411 9.29 5.84 21.78
N PRO A 412 8.56 6.87 22.24
CA PRO A 412 7.24 6.70 22.85
C PRO A 412 6.29 5.87 21.98
N ARG A 413 5.61 4.91 22.63
CA ARG A 413 4.74 3.93 21.98
C ARG A 413 3.68 4.58 21.08
N HIS A 414 3.06 5.66 21.54
CA HIS A 414 2.04 6.40 20.77
C HIS A 414 2.56 7.07 19.49
N LEU A 415 3.88 7.18 19.27
CA LEU A 415 4.48 7.65 18.01
C LEU A 415 4.79 6.50 17.06
N ILE A 416 5.29 5.38 17.61
CA ILE A 416 5.60 4.15 16.86
C ILE A 416 4.33 3.48 16.33
N GLU A 417 3.24 3.59 17.08
CA GLU A 417 1.95 3.00 16.75
C GLU A 417 1.12 3.84 15.79
N ARG A 418 1.61 5.01 15.37
CA ARG A 418 0.86 5.87 14.46
C ARG A 418 0.62 5.16 13.14
N GLN A 419 -0.58 5.39 12.61
CA GLN A 419 -0.92 5.02 11.26
C GLN A 419 -0.15 5.91 10.27
N PRO A 420 0.18 5.39 9.08
CA PRO A 420 0.82 6.17 8.03
C PRO A 420 0.04 7.46 7.72
N PHE A 421 0.79 8.51 7.42
CA PHE A 421 0.24 9.80 6.99
C PHE A 421 0.95 10.22 5.69
N PRO A 422 0.19 10.60 4.65
CA PRO A 422 0.78 10.92 3.35
C PRO A 422 1.61 12.21 3.41
N GLY A 423 2.65 12.32 2.58
CA GLY A 423 3.49 13.53 2.50
C GLY A 423 2.68 14.81 2.21
N PRO A 424 1.73 14.81 1.25
CA PRO A 424 0.81 15.94 1.06
C PRO A 424 -0.17 16.20 2.21
N GLY A 425 -0.22 15.31 3.20
CA GLY A 425 -1.07 15.42 4.38
C GLY A 425 -2.55 15.61 4.07
N LEU A 426 -3.18 16.56 4.76
CA LEU A 426 -4.60 16.88 4.62
C LEU A 426 -4.95 17.49 3.24
N ALA A 427 -3.98 17.95 2.44
CA ALA A 427 -4.25 18.53 1.13
C ALA A 427 -4.95 17.58 0.15
N ILE A 428 -4.71 16.26 0.31
CA ILE A 428 -5.34 15.18 -0.47
C ILE A 428 -6.51 14.50 0.26
N ARG A 429 -6.84 14.98 1.46
CA ARG A 429 -8.03 14.57 2.23
C ARG A 429 -9.12 15.64 2.25
N THR A 430 -8.82 16.83 1.75
CA THR A 430 -9.79 17.89 1.49
C THR A 430 -10.10 17.94 0.00
N LEU A 431 -11.30 17.50 -0.37
CA LEU A 431 -11.77 17.60 -1.75
C LEU A 431 -12.06 19.07 -2.06
N CYS A 432 -11.41 19.59 -3.10
CA CYS A 432 -11.52 20.98 -3.49
C CYS A 432 -12.34 21.12 -4.77
N THR A 433 -13.14 22.18 -4.84
CA THR A 433 -13.97 22.52 -5.99
C THR A 433 -14.09 24.04 -6.10
N ASP A 434 -14.22 24.55 -7.33
CA ASP A 434 -14.46 25.97 -7.59
C ASP A 434 -15.92 26.39 -7.31
N GLY A 435 -16.76 25.46 -6.89
CA GLY A 435 -18.20 25.65 -6.68
C GLY A 435 -19.06 25.02 -7.77
N THR A 436 -18.44 24.47 -8.82
CA THR A 436 -19.15 23.77 -9.89
C THR A 436 -19.36 22.29 -9.52
N PRO A 437 -20.61 21.80 -9.46
CA PRO A 437 -20.88 20.38 -9.24
C PRO A 437 -20.37 19.55 -10.42
N PHE A 438 -19.66 18.45 -10.16
CA PHE A 438 -19.22 17.56 -11.22
C PHE A 438 -20.41 16.74 -11.74
N ARG A 439 -20.81 17.01 -12.99
CA ARG A 439 -21.85 16.30 -13.73
C ARG A 439 -21.45 16.21 -15.20
N ASP A 440 -20.91 15.08 -15.60
CA ASP A 440 -20.57 14.76 -16.99
C ASP A 440 -21.74 14.11 -17.74
N ALA A 441 -21.52 13.74 -19.00
CA ALA A 441 -22.54 13.08 -19.82
C ALA A 441 -23.02 11.75 -19.26
N ASN A 442 -22.22 11.08 -18.40
CA ASN A 442 -22.55 9.78 -17.82
C ASN A 442 -23.36 9.91 -16.52
N PHE A 443 -23.58 11.12 -16.00
CA PHE A 443 -24.18 11.33 -14.69
C PHE A 443 -25.57 10.67 -14.56
N ALA A 444 -26.47 10.96 -15.50
CA ALA A 444 -27.86 10.48 -15.44
C ALA A 444 -27.93 8.94 -15.56
N ASP A 445 -27.17 8.36 -16.49
CA ASP A 445 -27.11 6.91 -16.70
C ASP A 445 -26.49 6.19 -15.50
N THR A 446 -25.46 6.80 -14.89
CA THR A 446 -24.82 6.29 -13.67
C THR A 446 -25.80 6.31 -12.50
N GLU A 447 -26.51 7.43 -12.29
CA GLU A 447 -27.50 7.57 -11.24
C GLU A 447 -28.64 6.57 -11.41
N ALA A 448 -29.19 6.42 -12.61
CA ALA A 448 -30.23 5.46 -12.91
C ALA A 448 -29.78 4.02 -12.66
N THR A 449 -28.56 3.67 -13.08
CA THR A 449 -27.99 2.32 -12.89
C THR A 449 -27.81 1.99 -11.41
N VAL A 450 -27.24 2.91 -10.63
CA VAL A 450 -27.07 2.73 -9.19
C VAL A 450 -28.41 2.59 -8.48
N LYS A 451 -29.42 3.41 -8.84
CA LYS A 451 -30.77 3.32 -8.27
C LYS A 451 -31.42 1.97 -8.56
N ARG A 452 -31.35 1.46 -9.79
CA ARG A 452 -31.87 0.12 -10.15
C ARG A 452 -31.22 -0.99 -9.31
N LEU A 453 -29.89 -0.93 -9.13
CA LEU A 453 -29.17 -1.90 -8.29
C LEU A 453 -29.64 -1.85 -6.84
N CYS A 454 -29.91 -0.65 -6.32
CA CYS A 454 -30.41 -0.44 -4.96
C CYS A 454 -31.92 -0.68 -4.81
N MET A 455 -32.64 -0.97 -5.89
CA MET A 455 -34.05 -1.42 -5.87
C MET A 455 -34.17 -2.94 -6.00
N GLY A 456 -33.07 -3.64 -6.32
CA GLY A 456 -33.07 -5.09 -6.52
C GLY A 456 -33.61 -5.53 -7.89
N ASP A 457 -33.68 -4.61 -8.86
CA ASP A 457 -34.21 -4.85 -10.21
C ASP A 457 -33.20 -5.54 -11.15
N ASP A 458 -31.95 -5.70 -10.71
CA ASP A 458 -30.89 -6.30 -11.52
C ASP A 458 -30.60 -7.74 -11.10
N ALA A 459 -30.93 -8.69 -11.97
CA ALA A 459 -30.76 -10.13 -11.73
C ALA A 459 -29.29 -10.58 -11.64
N SER A 460 -28.33 -9.71 -11.99
CA SER A 460 -26.89 -10.03 -11.94
C SER A 460 -26.33 -10.20 -10.51
N PHE A 461 -27.09 -9.82 -9.47
CA PHE A 461 -26.67 -9.94 -8.06
C PHE A 461 -27.77 -10.56 -7.17
N ALA A 462 -28.23 -11.77 -7.54
CA ALA A 462 -29.26 -12.51 -6.82
C ALA A 462 -28.98 -12.68 -5.30
N GLU A 463 -27.71 -12.78 -4.90
CA GLU A 463 -27.29 -12.91 -3.50
C GLU A 463 -27.65 -11.70 -2.63
N VAL A 464 -27.64 -10.49 -3.22
CA VAL A 464 -27.94 -9.24 -2.50
C VAL A 464 -29.36 -8.75 -2.79
N ALA A 465 -30.02 -9.28 -3.84
CA ALA A 465 -31.36 -8.87 -4.24
C ALA A 465 -32.39 -9.06 -3.12
N ALA A 466 -32.36 -10.19 -2.40
CA ALA A 466 -33.25 -10.43 -1.27
C ALA A 466 -33.04 -9.42 -0.13
N PHE A 467 -31.78 -9.04 0.12
CA PHE A 467 -31.45 -8.01 1.10
C PHE A 467 -31.97 -6.63 0.70
N VAL A 468 -31.66 -6.21 -0.53
CA VAL A 468 -32.06 -4.91 -1.07
C VAL A 468 -33.59 -4.79 -1.11
N GLN A 469 -34.32 -5.86 -1.40
CA GLN A 469 -35.78 -5.86 -1.34
C GLN A 469 -36.32 -5.78 0.09
N SER A 470 -35.59 -6.31 1.08
CA SER A 470 -35.99 -6.28 2.49
C SER A 470 -35.69 -4.94 3.19
N VAL A 471 -34.77 -4.14 2.64
CA VAL A 471 -34.33 -2.87 3.23
C VAL A 471 -34.60 -1.74 2.26
N ALA A 472 -35.39 -0.74 2.67
CA ALA A 472 -35.64 0.46 1.88
C ALA A 472 -34.37 1.32 1.75
N LEU A 473 -33.50 0.96 0.80
CA LEU A 473 -32.24 1.64 0.53
C LEU A 473 -32.46 2.77 -0.47
N SER A 474 -31.97 3.95 -0.13
CA SER A 474 -31.88 5.09 -1.04
C SER A 474 -30.44 5.25 -1.52
N ALA A 475 -30.28 5.65 -2.78
CA ALA A 475 -28.97 5.91 -3.35
C ALA A 475 -28.95 7.20 -4.16
N CYS A 476 -27.84 7.93 -4.08
CA CYS A 476 -27.57 9.09 -4.91
C CYS A 476 -26.09 9.14 -5.34
N ILE A 477 -25.80 9.98 -6.34
CA ILE A 477 -24.45 10.23 -6.83
C ILE A 477 -23.96 11.55 -6.25
N LEU A 478 -22.79 11.52 -5.62
CA LEU A 478 -22.17 12.73 -5.11
C LEU A 478 -21.58 13.53 -6.29
N PRO A 479 -21.85 14.84 -6.42
CA PRO A 479 -21.38 15.67 -7.53
C PRO A 479 -19.90 16.08 -7.36
N VAL A 480 -19.05 15.13 -6.97
CA VAL A 480 -17.61 15.28 -6.78
C VAL A 480 -16.89 14.09 -7.41
N ARG A 481 -15.59 14.27 -7.67
CA ARG A 481 -14.72 13.18 -8.15
C ARG A 481 -13.88 12.64 -7.01
N THR A 482 -13.55 11.36 -7.12
CA THR A 482 -12.60 10.70 -6.23
C THR A 482 -11.71 9.75 -7.04
N VAL A 483 -10.45 9.64 -6.61
CA VAL A 483 -9.50 8.71 -7.21
C VAL A 483 -9.93 7.25 -7.01
N GLY A 484 -9.76 6.46 -8.07
CA GLY A 484 -9.82 5.00 -8.09
C GLY A 484 -8.68 4.38 -8.90
N VAL A 485 -8.59 3.06 -8.85
CA VAL A 485 -7.72 2.24 -9.71
C VAL A 485 -8.58 1.16 -10.34
N GLN A 486 -8.73 1.23 -11.66
CA GLN A 486 -9.49 0.25 -12.44
C GLN A 486 -8.55 -0.36 -13.49
N GLY A 487 -8.30 -1.67 -13.37
CA GLY A 487 -7.20 -2.33 -14.08
C GLY A 487 -5.85 -1.71 -13.68
N ASP A 488 -5.00 -1.43 -14.67
CA ASP A 488 -3.66 -0.88 -14.43
C ASP A 488 -3.63 0.66 -14.42
N ARG A 489 -4.81 1.32 -14.41
CA ARG A 489 -4.90 2.78 -14.57
C ARG A 489 -5.61 3.45 -13.41
N ARG A 490 -5.05 4.59 -13.03
CA ARG A 490 -5.67 5.56 -12.14
C ARG A 490 -6.85 6.26 -12.83
N THR A 491 -7.98 6.35 -12.16
CA THR A 491 -9.21 6.99 -12.66
C THR A 491 -9.70 8.05 -11.66
N TYR A 492 -10.43 9.05 -12.14
CA TYR A 492 -11.16 10.01 -11.30
C TYR A 492 -12.63 9.99 -11.74
N ALA A 493 -13.50 9.46 -10.89
CA ALA A 493 -14.90 9.20 -11.21
C ALA A 493 -15.79 9.46 -9.98
N TYR A 494 -17.08 9.15 -10.08
CA TYR A 494 -18.06 9.46 -9.04
C TYR A 494 -17.90 8.62 -7.77
N ALA A 495 -18.46 9.12 -6.67
CA ALA A 495 -18.82 8.33 -5.51
C ALA A 495 -20.35 8.19 -5.43
N SER A 496 -20.82 7.00 -5.12
CA SER A 496 -22.22 6.74 -4.78
C SER A 496 -22.42 6.74 -3.28
N ALA A 497 -23.46 7.42 -2.80
CA ALA A 497 -23.86 7.40 -1.39
C ALA A 497 -25.15 6.58 -1.23
N LEU A 498 -25.09 5.60 -0.33
CA LEU A 498 -26.20 4.77 0.10
C LEU A 498 -26.72 5.27 1.43
N SER A 499 -28.03 5.23 1.66
CA SER A 499 -28.65 5.65 2.92
C SER A 499 -29.90 4.83 3.20
N MET A 500 -30.25 4.70 4.48
CA MET A 500 -31.47 4.02 4.94
C MET A 500 -31.99 4.69 6.21
N GLN A 501 -33.20 4.32 6.63
CA GLN A 501 -33.90 5.01 7.71
C GLN A 501 -33.28 4.78 9.11
N THR A 502 -32.63 3.64 9.31
CA THR A 502 -32.09 3.22 10.61
C THR A 502 -30.57 3.04 10.53
N PHE A 503 -29.90 3.09 11.68
CA PHE A 503 -28.51 2.67 11.77
C PHE A 503 -28.42 1.17 11.40
N PRO A 504 -27.52 0.73 10.49
CA PRO A 504 -27.55 -0.65 10.02
C PRO A 504 -27.10 -1.67 11.09
N THR A 505 -27.76 -2.83 11.13
CA THR A 505 -27.33 -4.01 11.91
C THR A 505 -26.09 -4.66 11.30
N THR A 506 -25.45 -5.58 12.04
CA THR A 506 -24.31 -6.35 11.53
C THR A 506 -24.62 -7.10 10.24
N GLU A 507 -25.78 -7.75 10.12
CA GLU A 507 -26.15 -8.43 8.86
C GLU A 507 -26.34 -7.44 7.72
N GLN A 508 -26.94 -6.28 8.02
CA GLN A 508 -27.13 -5.21 7.02
C GLN A 508 -25.80 -4.65 6.53
N TRP A 509 -24.81 -4.48 7.39
CA TRP A 509 -23.47 -4.05 6.99
C TRP A 509 -22.79 -5.05 6.05
N LEU A 510 -22.93 -6.35 6.30
CA LEU A 510 -22.37 -7.38 5.40
C LEU A 510 -22.95 -7.26 3.99
N ALA A 511 -24.26 -7.06 3.88
CA ALA A 511 -24.91 -6.90 2.59
C ALA A 511 -24.58 -5.56 1.91
N LEU A 512 -24.47 -4.46 2.67
CA LEU A 512 -23.97 -3.17 2.14
C LEU A 512 -22.55 -3.30 1.58
N MET A 513 -21.68 -4.07 2.24
CA MET A 513 -20.32 -4.34 1.76
C MET A 513 -20.30 -5.17 0.47
N GLN A 514 -21.24 -6.11 0.31
CA GLN A 514 -21.40 -6.83 -0.96
C GLN A 514 -21.91 -5.91 -2.07
N LEU A 515 -22.90 -5.06 -1.78
CA LEU A 515 -23.41 -4.07 -2.73
C LEU A 515 -22.33 -3.08 -3.17
N ALA A 516 -21.45 -2.66 -2.25
CA ALA A 516 -20.30 -1.81 -2.54
C ALA A 516 -19.28 -2.44 -3.51
N LYS A 517 -19.21 -3.78 -3.58
CA LYS A 517 -18.42 -4.51 -4.59
C LYS A 517 -19.16 -4.63 -5.93
N ALA A 518 -20.48 -4.68 -5.91
CA ALA A 518 -21.33 -4.87 -7.09
C ALA A 518 -21.49 -3.59 -7.91
N ILE A 519 -21.72 -2.45 -7.24
CA ILE A 519 -22.00 -1.17 -7.90
C ILE A 519 -20.89 -0.78 -8.90
N PRO A 520 -19.59 -0.74 -8.55
CA PRO A 520 -18.54 -0.35 -9.50
C PRO A 520 -18.31 -1.33 -10.65
N LYS A 521 -18.71 -2.61 -10.48
CA LYS A 521 -18.63 -3.62 -11.55
C LYS A 521 -19.66 -3.36 -12.65
N THR A 522 -20.78 -2.72 -12.32
CA THR A 522 -21.88 -2.44 -13.24
C THR A 522 -21.86 -0.99 -13.72
N ALA A 523 -21.66 -0.06 -12.78
CA ALA A 523 -21.51 1.36 -13.04
C ALA A 523 -20.03 1.75 -12.98
N HIS A 524 -19.30 1.52 -14.08
CA HIS A 524 -17.86 1.79 -14.16
C HIS A 524 -17.45 3.25 -13.90
N ALA A 525 -18.39 4.19 -14.07
CA ALA A 525 -18.21 5.59 -13.71
C ALA A 525 -18.25 5.85 -12.18
N VAL A 526 -18.42 4.82 -11.35
CA VAL A 526 -18.36 4.89 -9.89
C VAL A 526 -17.05 4.28 -9.40
N ASN A 527 -16.23 5.10 -8.76
CA ASN A 527 -14.99 4.66 -8.11
C ASN A 527 -15.21 4.23 -6.66
N ARG A 528 -16.20 4.81 -5.97
CA ARG A 528 -16.44 4.57 -4.55
C ARG A 528 -17.91 4.46 -4.19
N VAL A 529 -18.17 3.68 -3.15
CA VAL A 529 -19.48 3.55 -2.51
C VAL A 529 -19.33 3.86 -1.03
N VAL A 530 -20.14 4.79 -0.53
CA VAL A 530 -20.19 5.17 0.89
C VAL A 530 -21.56 4.91 1.47
N PHE A 531 -21.62 4.59 2.75
CA PHE A 531 -22.86 4.69 3.52
C PHE A 531 -22.96 6.08 4.15
N MET A 532 -24.09 6.75 4.00
CA MET A 532 -24.37 8.07 4.54
C MET A 532 -25.34 7.97 5.71
N PHE A 533 -24.92 8.44 6.88
CA PHE A 533 -25.74 8.42 8.09
C PHE A 533 -26.75 9.56 8.09
N GLY A 534 -27.93 9.30 8.65
CA GLY A 534 -29.05 10.24 8.72
C GLY A 534 -30.24 9.83 7.86
N PRO A 535 -31.19 10.74 7.61
CA PRO A 535 -32.38 10.45 6.80
C PRO A 535 -32.03 9.94 5.40
N PRO A 536 -32.85 9.02 4.82
CA PRO A 536 -32.67 8.53 3.46
C PRO A 536 -32.64 9.67 2.43
N GLN A 537 -31.72 9.56 1.46
CA GLN A 537 -31.53 10.54 0.40
C GLN A 537 -31.52 9.86 -0.97
N SER A 538 -32.56 10.11 -1.77
CA SER A 538 -32.69 9.57 -3.12
C SER A 538 -32.28 10.56 -4.21
N GLU A 539 -32.20 11.86 -3.89
CA GLU A 539 -31.83 12.90 -4.83
C GLU A 539 -30.36 13.29 -4.68
N SER A 540 -29.65 13.32 -5.81
CA SER A 540 -28.25 13.74 -5.87
C SER A 540 -28.13 15.25 -5.63
N PRO A 541 -27.22 15.71 -4.75
CA PRO A 541 -27.05 17.14 -4.44
C PRO A 541 -26.87 18.00 -5.70
N SER A 542 -27.62 19.09 -5.79
CA SER A 542 -27.61 20.00 -6.96
C SER A 542 -26.48 21.01 -6.92
N SER A 543 -25.87 21.22 -5.77
CA SER A 543 -24.80 22.19 -5.56
C SER A 543 -23.64 21.59 -4.76
N VAL A 544 -22.50 22.27 -4.82
CA VAL A 544 -21.32 22.00 -3.99
C VAL A 544 -20.83 23.30 -3.39
N THR A 545 -20.25 23.20 -2.20
CA THR A 545 -19.63 24.34 -1.52
C THR A 545 -18.32 24.67 -2.20
N ARG A 546 -18.08 25.94 -2.53
CA ARG A 546 -16.76 26.35 -3.05
C ARG A 546 -15.69 26.10 -1.99
N THR A 547 -14.66 25.34 -2.33
CA THR A 547 -13.71 24.84 -1.33
C THR A 547 -12.30 24.74 -1.90
N TYR A 548 -11.36 25.38 -1.21
CA TYR A 548 -9.93 25.30 -1.49
C TYR A 548 -9.15 25.02 -0.20
N LEU A 549 -7.83 24.86 -0.33
CA LEU A 549 -6.92 24.60 0.79
C LEU A 549 -6.63 25.89 1.58
N THR A 550 -7.65 26.47 2.20
CA THR A 550 -7.51 27.63 3.10
C THR A 550 -7.37 27.16 4.55
N THR A 551 -6.79 28.00 5.41
CA THR A 551 -6.64 27.71 6.85
C THR A 551 -7.97 27.32 7.49
N ASP A 552 -9.03 28.06 7.22
CA ASP A 552 -10.38 27.81 7.74
C ASP A 552 -10.94 26.42 7.35
N VAL A 553 -10.69 25.95 6.12
CA VAL A 553 -11.11 24.62 5.66
C VAL A 553 -10.23 23.53 6.26
N LEU A 554 -8.93 23.76 6.33
CA LEU A 554 -7.96 22.81 6.90
C LEU A 554 -8.18 22.62 8.41
N ASP A 555 -8.56 23.66 9.14
CA ASP A 555 -8.87 23.57 10.56
C ASP A 555 -10.13 22.73 10.82
N LYS A 556 -11.13 22.81 9.95
CA LYS A 556 -12.32 21.93 10.03
C LYS A 556 -11.95 20.46 9.93
N ILE A 557 -11.17 20.08 8.91
CA ILE A 557 -10.76 18.67 8.74
C ILE A 557 -9.81 18.22 9.86
N ARG A 558 -8.94 19.10 10.38
CA ARG A 558 -8.09 18.79 11.55
C ARG A 558 -8.92 18.43 12.78
N VAL A 559 -9.97 19.20 13.07
CA VAL A 559 -10.85 18.93 14.22
C VAL A 559 -11.62 17.62 14.03
N ALA A 560 -12.10 17.34 12.82
CA ALA A 560 -12.75 16.07 12.51
C ALA A 560 -11.79 14.87 12.63
N ASP A 561 -10.59 14.98 12.05
CA ASP A 561 -9.54 13.94 12.10
C ASP A 561 -9.08 13.67 13.54
N ASP A 562 -8.89 14.71 14.35
CA ASP A 562 -8.50 14.60 15.76
C ASP A 562 -9.58 13.87 16.60
N LYS A 563 -10.85 14.25 16.44
CA LYS A 563 -11.97 13.56 17.13
C LYS A 563 -12.00 12.07 16.82
N VAL A 564 -11.92 11.69 15.54
CA VAL A 564 -11.95 10.27 15.16
C VAL A 564 -10.72 9.54 15.70
N ASN A 565 -9.52 10.10 15.54
CA ASN A 565 -8.30 9.50 16.07
C ASN A 565 -8.36 9.32 17.59
N GLY A 566 -8.89 10.29 18.33
CA GLY A 566 -9.08 10.20 19.78
C GLY A 566 -10.00 9.03 20.18
N ILE A 567 -11.11 8.82 19.46
CA ILE A 567 -12.02 7.70 19.69
C ILE A 567 -11.34 6.36 19.35
N LEU A 568 -10.63 6.28 18.23
CA LEU A 568 -9.88 5.07 17.86
C LEU A 568 -8.79 4.72 18.89
N MET A 569 -8.11 5.71 19.46
CA MET A 569 -7.14 5.51 20.54
C MET A 569 -7.82 5.01 21.81
N LYS A 570 -8.92 5.64 22.22
CA LYS A 570 -9.73 5.25 23.39
C LYS A 570 -10.16 3.78 23.32
N HIS A 571 -10.52 3.29 22.14
CA HIS A 571 -10.96 1.91 21.90
C HIS A 571 -9.86 0.97 21.40
N GLN A 572 -8.59 1.39 21.41
CA GLN A 572 -7.42 0.59 21.01
C GLN A 572 -7.49 0.05 19.56
N LEU A 573 -8.19 0.76 18.66
CA LEU A 573 -8.36 0.37 17.25
C LEU A 573 -7.27 0.92 16.32
N VAL A 574 -6.42 1.82 16.79
CA VAL A 574 -5.35 2.44 15.96
C VAL A 574 -4.41 1.40 15.36
N ARG A 575 -4.09 0.34 16.12
CA ARG A 575 -3.23 -0.76 15.65
C ARG A 575 -3.95 -1.81 14.82
N SER A 576 -5.24 -2.05 15.08
CA SER A 576 -5.98 -3.08 14.35
C SER A 576 -6.31 -2.62 12.93
N LEU A 577 -6.40 -1.30 12.71
CA LEU A 577 -6.61 -0.67 11.41
C LEU A 577 -5.28 -0.22 10.79
N SER A 578 -5.03 -0.55 9.52
CA SER A 578 -3.80 -0.15 8.84
C SER A 578 -3.73 1.37 8.62
N GLN A 579 -4.86 1.99 8.28
CA GLN A 579 -5.00 3.44 8.15
C GLN A 579 -6.47 3.87 8.22
N VAL A 580 -6.74 5.05 8.78
CA VAL A 580 -8.08 5.68 8.76
C VAL A 580 -8.03 7.11 8.21
N PRO A 581 -8.07 7.31 6.87
CA PRO A 581 -8.31 8.63 6.30
C PRO A 581 -9.65 9.22 6.71
N ILE A 582 -9.61 10.44 7.26
CA ILE A 582 -10.78 11.29 7.44
C ILE A 582 -10.77 12.31 6.30
N VAL A 583 -11.86 12.36 5.55
CA VAL A 583 -11.96 13.13 4.31
C VAL A 583 -13.07 14.15 4.44
N LEU A 584 -12.78 15.41 4.09
CA LEU A 584 -13.77 16.48 4.04
C LEU A 584 -14.21 16.69 2.59
N ILE A 585 -15.51 16.56 2.33
CA ILE A 585 -16.08 16.78 1.00
C ILE A 585 -16.97 18.02 0.97
N PRO A 586 -16.96 18.79 -0.14
CA PRO A 586 -17.68 20.04 -0.29
C PRO A 586 -19.17 19.83 -0.62
N VAL A 587 -19.81 18.85 0.01
CA VAL A 587 -21.19 18.46 -0.27
C VAL A 587 -22.01 18.65 0.99
N GLY A 588 -22.96 19.58 0.93
CA GLY A 588 -24.02 19.74 1.90
C GLY A 588 -25.28 19.00 1.47
N PHE A 589 -26.04 18.56 2.46
CA PHE A 589 -27.41 18.07 2.34
C PHE A 589 -28.31 19.04 3.13
N ASP A 590 -29.64 18.87 3.10
CA ASP A 590 -30.67 19.81 3.63
C ASP A 590 -30.60 20.14 5.15
N LYS A 591 -29.50 19.80 5.85
CA LYS A 591 -29.16 20.22 7.23
C LYS A 591 -28.23 21.45 7.24
N ALA A 592 -28.14 22.11 8.41
CA ALA A 592 -27.07 23.06 8.71
C ALA A 592 -25.68 22.42 8.51
N GLY A 593 -24.75 23.17 7.90
CA GLY A 593 -23.40 22.69 7.56
C GLY A 593 -23.20 22.56 6.04
N CYS A 594 -22.05 23.01 5.54
CA CYS A 594 -21.75 23.08 4.10
C CYS A 594 -20.88 21.91 3.60
N TYR A 595 -20.45 21.02 4.50
CA TYR A 595 -19.50 19.95 4.21
C TYR A 595 -20.01 18.61 4.73
N SER A 596 -19.51 17.52 4.17
CA SER A 596 -19.70 16.18 4.74
C SER A 596 -18.36 15.56 5.07
N VAL A 597 -18.32 14.68 6.06
CA VAL A 597 -17.10 14.00 6.52
C VAL A 597 -17.21 12.51 6.22
N ILE A 598 -16.20 11.96 5.56
CA ILE A 598 -16.11 10.53 5.29
C ILE A 598 -15.06 9.91 6.20
N VAL A 599 -15.45 8.85 6.91
CA VAL A 599 -14.57 7.96 7.66
C VAL A 599 -14.19 6.79 6.75
N ARG A 600 -12.92 6.74 6.35
CA ARG A 600 -12.39 5.65 5.52
C ARG A 600 -11.53 4.76 6.40
N THR A 601 -12.06 3.64 6.88
CA THR A 601 -11.22 2.61 7.51
C THR A 601 -10.52 1.78 6.46
N PHE A 602 -9.27 1.39 6.64
CA PHE A 602 -8.56 0.54 5.67
C PHE A 602 -7.72 -0.53 6.36
N LEU A 603 -7.87 -1.76 5.87
CA LEU A 603 -7.11 -2.94 6.26
C LEU A 603 -6.30 -3.40 5.05
N THR A 604 -4.99 -3.50 5.23
CA THR A 604 -4.03 -3.90 4.21
C THR A 604 -2.72 -4.36 4.83
N ASN A 605 -2.01 -5.22 4.11
CA ASN A 605 -0.66 -5.67 4.44
C ASN A 605 0.42 -5.00 3.58
N ASP A 606 0.06 -4.49 2.39
CA ASP A 606 1.00 -4.01 1.37
C ASP A 606 0.63 -2.64 0.78
N PHE A 607 -0.54 -2.10 1.12
CA PHE A 607 -1.17 -0.92 0.52
C PHE A 607 -1.41 -1.01 -1.00
N MET A 608 -1.19 -2.17 -1.63
CA MET A 608 -1.50 -2.44 -3.03
C MET A 608 -2.93 -2.92 -3.18
N THR A 609 -3.39 -3.77 -2.27
CA THR A 609 -4.79 -4.18 -2.14
C THR A 609 -5.27 -3.90 -0.72
N GLY A 610 -6.58 -3.85 -0.51
CA GLY A 610 -7.11 -3.75 0.85
C GLY A 610 -8.62 -3.57 0.90
N ILE A 611 -9.17 -3.72 2.10
CA ILE A 611 -10.61 -3.69 2.34
C ILE A 611 -10.95 -2.65 3.41
N PRO A 612 -12.17 -2.10 3.42
CA PRO A 612 -12.64 -1.36 4.59
C PRO A 612 -12.86 -2.30 5.76
N ALA A 613 -12.76 -1.77 6.99
CA ALA A 613 -13.24 -2.51 8.15
C ALA A 613 -14.77 -2.61 8.09
N THR A 614 -15.31 -3.81 8.18
CA THR A 614 -16.76 -3.99 8.20
C THR A 614 -17.30 -3.58 9.57
N PRO A 615 -18.27 -2.66 9.65
CA PRO A 615 -18.91 -2.34 10.92
C PRO A 615 -19.60 -3.56 11.54
N GLY A 616 -19.47 -3.73 12.86
CA GLY A 616 -19.88 -4.92 13.59
C GLY A 616 -18.80 -6.01 13.68
N SER A 617 -17.68 -5.85 12.97
CA SER A 617 -16.50 -6.69 13.16
C SER A 617 -15.64 -6.20 14.35
N ALA A 618 -14.65 -7.02 14.74
CA ALA A 618 -13.65 -6.63 15.73
C ALA A 618 -12.82 -5.39 15.34
N PHE A 619 -12.75 -5.06 14.05
CA PHE A 619 -12.01 -3.90 13.54
C PHE A 619 -12.82 -2.60 13.59
N MET A 620 -14.15 -2.70 13.66
CA MET A 620 -15.04 -1.55 13.83
C MET A 620 -16.33 -1.97 14.55
N PRO A 621 -16.32 -2.06 15.89
CA PRO A 621 -17.53 -2.36 16.66
C PRO A 621 -18.61 -1.29 16.41
N LEU A 622 -19.88 -1.70 16.36
CA LEU A 622 -20.99 -0.77 16.04
C LEU A 622 -21.05 0.40 17.04
N THR A 623 -20.85 0.13 18.33
CA THR A 623 -20.84 1.17 19.37
C THR A 623 -19.75 2.22 19.16
N VAL A 624 -18.59 1.82 18.63
CA VAL A 624 -17.50 2.75 18.32
C VAL A 624 -17.83 3.59 17.08
N LEU A 625 -18.43 2.97 16.06
CA LEU A 625 -18.90 3.69 14.88
C LEU A 625 -20.00 4.69 15.22
N GLU A 626 -20.96 4.32 16.06
CA GLU A 626 -22.01 5.21 16.58
C GLU A 626 -21.40 6.39 17.35
N GLU A 627 -20.40 6.16 18.20
CA GLU A 627 -19.67 7.23 18.90
C GLU A 627 -18.97 8.18 17.90
N ILE A 628 -18.29 7.64 16.89
CA ILE A 628 -17.65 8.44 15.82
C ILE A 628 -18.69 9.30 15.10
N VAL A 629 -19.81 8.72 14.68
CA VAL A 629 -20.87 9.44 13.96
C VAL A 629 -21.44 10.54 14.84
N SER A 630 -21.80 10.23 16.09
CA SER A 630 -22.36 11.20 17.03
C SER A 630 -21.41 12.37 17.30
N GLU A 631 -20.11 12.11 17.47
CA GLU A 631 -19.12 13.17 17.71
C GLU A 631 -18.86 14.05 16.49
N LEU A 632 -18.91 13.49 15.29
CA LEU A 632 -18.77 14.25 14.05
C LEU A 632 -20.03 15.06 13.71
N GLU A 633 -21.23 14.55 13.98
CA GLU A 633 -22.49 15.28 13.77
C GLU A 633 -22.65 16.51 14.69
N LYS A 634 -21.90 16.58 15.79
CA LYS A 634 -21.85 17.77 16.68
C LYS A 634 -21.07 18.94 16.08
N LEU A 635 -20.30 18.72 15.00
CA LEU A 635 -19.51 19.76 14.37
C LEU A 635 -20.39 20.61 13.45
N GLU A 636 -20.51 21.91 13.73
CA GLU A 636 -21.45 22.82 13.03
C GLU A 636 -21.27 22.89 11.50
N PHE A 637 -20.07 22.61 10.99
CA PHE A 637 -19.79 22.60 9.57
C PHE A 637 -20.19 21.31 8.85
N VAL A 638 -20.52 20.24 9.60
CA VAL A 638 -20.82 18.90 9.09
C VAL A 638 -22.32 18.71 8.85
N SER A 639 -22.68 18.53 7.59
CA SER A 639 -24.04 18.23 7.12
C SER A 639 -24.38 16.75 7.23
N ARG A 640 -23.44 15.88 6.83
CA ARG A 640 -23.55 14.42 6.91
C ARG A 640 -22.21 13.79 7.27
N VAL A 641 -22.30 12.68 7.99
CA VAL A 641 -21.19 11.75 8.20
C VAL A 641 -21.38 10.57 7.26
N MET A 642 -20.30 10.06 6.70
CA MET A 642 -20.29 8.95 5.77
C MET A 642 -19.22 7.93 6.13
N TYR A 643 -19.42 6.67 5.77
CA TYR A 643 -18.47 5.58 5.95
C TYR A 643 -18.13 4.96 4.60
N ASP A 644 -16.83 4.87 4.26
CA ASP A 644 -16.41 4.30 2.97
C ASP A 644 -16.43 2.77 2.99
N LEU A 645 -17.17 2.17 2.05
CA LEU A 645 -17.35 0.72 1.89
C LEU A 645 -16.45 0.13 0.80
N THR A 646 -15.62 0.95 0.17
CA THR A 646 -14.90 0.58 -1.04
C THR A 646 -13.56 -0.11 -0.75
N ALA A 647 -13.38 -1.30 -1.32
CA ALA A 647 -12.09 -1.98 -1.38
C ALA A 647 -11.14 -1.33 -2.40
N LYS A 648 -9.85 -1.66 -2.32
CA LYS A 648 -8.85 -1.37 -3.33
C LYS A 648 -8.47 -2.67 -4.04
N PRO A 649 -8.73 -2.81 -5.35
CA PRO A 649 -9.56 -1.95 -6.23
C PRO A 649 -11.08 -2.08 -5.96
N PRO A 650 -11.96 -1.20 -6.50
CA PRO A 650 -11.68 -0.09 -7.44
C PRO A 650 -11.33 1.24 -6.77
N GLY A 651 -11.55 1.37 -5.46
CA GLY A 651 -11.13 2.54 -4.70
C GLY A 651 -9.62 2.55 -4.50
N THR A 652 -9.13 3.54 -3.77
CA THR A 652 -7.77 3.52 -3.20
C THR A 652 -7.83 3.82 -1.70
N THR A 653 -6.68 3.95 -1.05
CA THR A 653 -6.65 4.33 0.37
C THR A 653 -7.16 5.76 0.59
N GLU A 654 -6.68 6.73 -0.20
CA GLU A 654 -7.02 8.16 -0.09
C GLU A 654 -8.06 8.59 -1.15
N TRP A 655 -8.84 9.66 -0.91
CA TRP A 655 -9.99 10.03 -1.77
C TRP A 655 -9.71 11.04 -2.88
N GLU A 656 -8.75 11.95 -2.67
CA GLU A 656 -8.34 13.13 -3.45
C GLU A 656 -9.12 13.62 -4.70
#